data_AF-I0BL92-F1
#
_entry.id   AF-I0BL92-F1
#
_cell.length_a   1.000
_cell.length_b   1.000
_cell.length_c   1.000
_cell.angle_alpha   90.00
_cell.angle_beta   90.00
_cell.angle_gamma   90.00
#
_symmetry.space_group_name_H-M   'P 1'
#
loop_
_entity.id
_entity.type
_entity.pdbx_description
1 polymer ?
#
loop_
_entity_poly.entity_id
_entity_poly.type
_entity_poly.pdbx_seq_one_letter_code
_entity_poly.pdbx_strand_id
1 'polypeptide(L)'
;MKKMWHIALSALVAGASFSGTGIHGLTASAAGEELTVPPGNTAFINDSFNGVTDPPVTSTSTVKTFAGYTASVTGPNGSVSIAASGKDGVPFPSEALLIRDEDGSNASGTVGSGAGATSVTKGLGSRISDGIVTVEQDMYFYGPNNDISRGRNVLKLTGGVNSQANTSDTIIQVDLKGGKIAWTDTGGIYTNITPANLTNAAWYHLKAVINLNTFKADYYVTNLSDGSVVGELREQPFYNRTLGSQAGDTAAITAFGASTGGTTAENIVLDNIQVYKLNAPPDAPSGLTGIGGDRQIALSWSPAPNAVTYDVLRGESASGPFVKVAEGLTRAAASSDPFRDGGLINGQTYYYVVRAVNPFGATDSAPCAITPSGERPAPVPPQNINVEARESAVMLKWDAVPDAATYTLKRAISPEGPFAVVSSVIPNTQTSYYDTGLDAAATYYYTLSSTNIAGTGDESQLLTANPSVPLTEPADLRAVPGSKRVDLSWTGSPGAAVYQVKRSTGSGGPYTVIGSTYGTSYRDTGAVDGQTYYYVVSAENVSARSMNTLQVRAVPYTAPKGAPAAPTGTVTEAAYGQIVLHWDAVRDASEYTIKRASSYNGPYTTIASTKRTSFKDTKVTNGSTYYYMITAKNRYGAGPASEPLIATPSRVIVVAKDGTGDFTTVQAAIDSVPQNRQERTVIYIKKGIYKEKVIAPVDKPNLSFVGESRSGVVITYDMNVTYHPGLQTATFELRGAGSTIENMTIQNSAFPNKDTNGVKGVGQALALYVSGDRMVFRELNLYGFQDTLYVEKGRQYFSSLYIEGTVDYIYGNGFAYFDRSEMKHVGTFGGYTTAASHDQTAVNGYVFYQAKKTRGTTSLKPYIQQYGKAGTYTGAWDDTWDLELQGVSKSNSTVYLGRPWRPYGNVKFVDTWMDAHFYAAGWHNWGKVENETTAVYGEYGSTGPGANAQARVPWSKQMTTEEANALTVQRVLGGQDGWDPTLTGVFAKPPAALGD
;
A
#
# COMPACT_ATOMS: atom_id res chain seq x y z
N MET A 1 -24.10 -53.64 40.92
CA MET A 1 -22.92 -54.22 40.22
C MET A 1 -23.35 -54.47 38.78
N LYS A 2 -22.78 -53.88 37.72
CA LYS A 2 -21.60 -53.02 37.57
C LYS A 2 -22.04 -51.77 36.76
N LYS A 3 -21.56 -50.61 37.22
CA LYS A 3 -22.14 -49.26 37.20
C LYS A 3 -22.38 -48.71 35.78
N MET A 4 -23.55 -48.14 35.44
CA MET A 4 -24.21 -46.93 35.98
C MET A 4 -23.45 -45.64 35.66
N TRP A 5 -24.04 -44.55 35.13
CA TRP A 5 -25.37 -44.20 34.61
C TRP A 5 -25.25 -42.66 34.30
N HIS A 6 -25.78 -42.16 33.17
CA HIS A 6 -26.90 -41.16 33.11
C HIS A 6 -26.52 -39.68 32.86
N ILE A 7 -27.26 -38.86 32.09
CA ILE A 7 -28.39 -39.08 31.15
C ILE A 7 -28.55 -37.84 30.22
N ALA A 8 -29.14 -38.08 29.05
CA ALA A 8 -29.80 -37.18 28.08
C ALA A 8 -30.60 -35.98 28.66
N LEU A 9 -30.97 -34.92 27.92
CA LEU A 9 -32.03 -34.93 26.91
C LEU A 9 -32.20 -33.52 26.26
N SER A 10 -32.36 -33.52 24.92
CA SER A 10 -33.09 -32.63 23.98
C SER A 10 -33.63 -31.26 24.45
N ALA A 11 -33.53 -30.13 23.73
CA ALA A 11 -34.22 -29.84 22.46
C ALA A 11 -33.88 -28.42 21.88
N LEU A 12 -34.33 -28.19 20.64
CA LEU A 12 -34.06 -27.12 19.65
C LEU A 12 -34.51 -25.65 19.98
N VAL A 13 -33.71 -24.70 19.43
CA VAL A 13 -34.03 -23.37 18.81
C VAL A 13 -34.36 -22.13 19.68
N ALA A 14 -33.38 -21.19 19.78
CA ALA A 14 -33.41 -19.80 19.25
C ALA A 14 -32.60 -18.78 20.09
N GLY A 15 -31.58 -18.14 19.47
CA GLY A 15 -31.34 -16.69 19.52
C GLY A 15 -30.51 -16.04 20.65
N ALA A 16 -29.36 -15.46 20.26
CA ALA A 16 -28.61 -14.32 20.86
C ALA A 16 -27.99 -14.53 22.26
N SER A 17 -26.77 -14.16 22.62
CA SER A 17 -25.76 -13.22 22.08
C SER A 17 -24.49 -13.30 22.97
N PHE A 18 -23.34 -12.90 22.42
CA PHE A 18 -22.04 -12.55 23.06
C PHE A 18 -21.07 -13.66 23.57
N SER A 19 -20.03 -13.87 22.75
CA SER A 19 -18.57 -13.82 23.01
C SER A 19 -17.90 -14.52 24.21
N GLY A 20 -16.79 -15.22 23.88
CA GLY A 20 -15.75 -15.72 24.79
C GLY A 20 -16.00 -17.19 25.18
N THR A 21 -15.08 -18.14 25.08
CA THR A 21 -13.61 -18.17 25.10
C THR A 21 -13.19 -19.57 24.61
N GLY A 22 -11.94 -19.72 24.16
CA GLY A 22 -11.41 -21.08 23.95
C GLY A 22 -10.16 -21.19 23.07
N ILE A 23 -9.08 -20.49 23.41
CA ILE A 23 -7.73 -20.94 23.04
C ILE A 23 -6.91 -21.02 24.33
N HIS A 24 -6.77 -22.23 24.86
CA HIS A 24 -5.74 -22.57 25.86
C HIS A 24 -4.74 -23.49 25.18
N GLY A 25 -3.49 -23.03 25.10
CA GLY A 25 -2.39 -23.80 24.53
C GLY A 25 -1.13 -22.95 24.35
N LEU A 26 -0.72 -22.19 25.36
CA LEU A 26 0.63 -21.63 25.43
C LEU A 26 1.27 -22.19 26.70
N THR A 27 2.15 -23.17 26.52
CA THR A 27 3.02 -23.67 27.58
C THR A 27 4.06 -22.61 27.91
N ALA A 28 4.08 -22.19 29.18
CA ALA A 28 5.12 -21.34 29.75
C ALA A 28 6.44 -22.12 29.85
N SER A 29 7.38 -21.85 28.95
CA SER A 29 8.82 -22.07 29.19
C SER A 29 9.64 -21.38 28.09
N ALA A 30 10.00 -20.11 28.27
CA ALA A 30 11.01 -19.46 27.44
C ALA A 30 11.65 -18.22 28.10
N ALA A 31 11.66 -18.13 29.44
CA ALA A 31 12.78 -17.44 30.07
C ALA A 31 13.95 -18.43 29.94
N GLY A 32 15.00 -18.05 29.23
CA GLY A 32 16.20 -18.88 29.07
C GLY A 32 16.83 -19.22 30.43
N GLU A 33 17.86 -20.05 30.43
CA GLU A 33 18.76 -20.15 31.58
C GLU A 33 19.17 -18.74 32.03
N GLU A 34 19.26 -18.51 33.34
CA GLU A 34 19.67 -17.23 33.93
C GLU A 34 20.91 -16.72 33.19
N LEU A 35 20.79 -15.56 32.53
CA LEU A 35 21.95 -14.97 31.89
C LEU A 35 22.93 -14.62 33.00
N THR A 36 24.18 -15.05 32.86
CA THR A 36 25.26 -14.65 33.76
C THR A 36 26.24 -13.76 33.03
N VAL A 37 26.75 -12.73 33.70
CA VAL A 37 27.83 -11.92 33.11
C VAL A 37 29.01 -12.84 32.84
N PRO A 38 29.54 -12.90 31.61
CA PRO A 38 30.57 -13.88 31.30
C PRO A 38 31.80 -13.69 32.19
N PRO A 39 32.45 -14.79 32.65
CA PRO A 39 33.55 -14.71 33.61
C PRO A 39 34.70 -13.79 33.15
N GLY A 40 35.31 -13.09 34.10
CA GLY A 40 36.44 -12.19 33.85
C GLY A 40 36.06 -10.77 33.40
N ASN A 41 34.77 -10.50 33.15
CA ASN A 41 34.28 -9.15 32.83
C ASN A 41 33.88 -8.36 34.08
N THR A 42 33.88 -7.03 33.98
CA THR A 42 33.38 -6.16 35.06
C THR A 42 31.88 -5.96 34.89
N ALA A 43 31.08 -6.58 35.77
CA ALA A 43 29.64 -6.36 35.84
C ALA A 43 29.32 -5.05 36.57
N PHE A 44 28.42 -4.25 36.00
CA PHE A 44 27.85 -3.05 36.62
C PHE A 44 26.36 -3.24 36.95
N ILE A 45 25.65 -4.03 36.14
CA ILE A 45 24.32 -4.57 36.43
C ILE A 45 24.35 -6.05 36.05
N ASN A 46 23.83 -6.89 36.92
CA ASN A 46 23.57 -8.30 36.68
C ASN A 46 22.35 -8.67 37.52
N ASP A 47 21.16 -8.51 36.95
CA ASP A 47 19.91 -8.51 37.68
C ASP A 47 18.88 -9.40 36.98
N SER A 48 18.50 -10.49 37.65
CA SER A 48 17.41 -11.41 37.31
C SER A 48 16.14 -11.13 38.14
N PHE A 49 16.06 -9.94 38.79
CA PHE A 49 14.96 -9.43 39.62
C PHE A 49 14.50 -10.31 40.78
N ASN A 50 15.45 -10.97 41.45
CA ASN A 50 15.26 -11.78 42.65
C ASN A 50 15.10 -10.97 43.96
N GLY A 51 13.93 -10.33 44.15
CA GLY A 51 13.43 -9.77 45.45
C GLY A 51 13.90 -8.34 45.77
N VAL A 52 13.16 -7.43 46.40
CA VAL A 52 12.03 -7.44 47.36
C VAL A 52 10.82 -6.73 46.73
N THR A 53 9.61 -7.26 46.98
CA THR A 53 8.35 -6.66 46.56
C THR A 53 8.05 -5.38 47.34
N ASP A 54 8.46 -4.23 46.81
CA ASP A 54 7.84 -2.98 47.24
C ASP A 54 6.38 -2.95 46.73
N PRO A 55 5.44 -2.37 47.51
CA PRO A 55 4.08 -2.16 47.05
C PRO A 55 4.09 -1.31 45.76
N PRO A 56 3.08 -1.45 44.87
CA PRO A 56 3.02 -0.71 43.62
C PRO A 56 3.27 0.78 43.83
N VAL A 57 4.24 1.35 43.12
CA VAL A 57 4.56 2.78 43.23
C VAL A 57 3.54 3.57 42.43
N THR A 58 2.60 4.22 43.10
CA THR A 58 1.61 5.13 42.47
C THR A 58 2.12 6.57 42.43
N SER A 59 1.48 7.44 41.63
CA SER A 59 1.75 8.89 41.59
C SER A 59 1.64 9.61 42.95
N THR A 60 1.06 8.94 43.96
CA THR A 60 0.87 9.43 45.33
C THR A 60 1.81 8.79 46.36
N SER A 61 2.67 7.85 45.95
CA SER A 61 3.58 7.10 46.82
C SER A 61 4.92 7.82 46.97
N THR A 62 5.48 7.89 48.18
CA THR A 62 6.87 8.33 48.41
C THR A 62 7.81 7.35 47.71
N VAL A 63 8.61 7.81 46.74
CA VAL A 63 9.50 6.97 45.91
C VAL A 63 10.44 6.15 46.79
N LYS A 64 10.27 4.82 46.78
CA LYS A 64 11.24 3.86 47.32
C LYS A 64 11.96 3.19 46.16
N THR A 65 13.23 2.84 46.35
CA THR A 65 14.04 2.13 45.36
C THR A 65 13.78 0.63 45.45
N PHE A 66 13.47 -0.04 44.34
CA PHE A 66 13.32 -1.50 44.27
C PHE A 66 14.54 -2.10 43.57
N ALA A 67 15.20 -3.13 44.11
CA ALA A 67 16.41 -3.74 43.53
C ALA A 67 17.52 -2.73 43.11
N GLY A 68 17.58 -1.57 43.77
CA GLY A 68 18.51 -0.47 43.43
C GLY A 68 18.09 0.41 42.25
N TYR A 69 16.91 0.16 41.64
CA TYR A 69 16.28 1.04 40.67
C TYR A 69 15.47 2.14 41.37
N THR A 70 15.62 3.36 40.89
CA THR A 70 14.77 4.49 41.26
C THR A 70 13.60 4.57 40.26
N ALA A 71 12.37 4.56 40.77
CA ALA A 71 11.17 4.75 39.98
C ALA A 71 10.77 6.23 39.89
N SER A 72 10.18 6.63 38.78
CA SER A 72 9.55 7.95 38.62
C SER A 72 8.27 7.86 37.79
N VAL A 73 7.25 8.58 38.25
CA VAL A 73 5.94 8.69 37.60
C VAL A 73 5.66 10.17 37.37
N THR A 74 5.37 10.56 36.13
CA THR A 74 4.98 11.93 35.77
C THR A 74 3.56 11.90 35.22
N GLY A 75 2.65 12.73 35.74
CA GLY A 75 1.24 12.76 35.30
C GLY A 75 0.29 11.85 36.12
N PRO A 76 -1.01 11.78 35.76
CA PRO A 76 -2.02 11.01 36.48
C PRO A 76 -1.92 9.48 36.29
N ASN A 77 -1.12 9.06 35.32
CA ASN A 77 -0.90 7.69 34.85
C ASN A 77 -0.21 6.81 35.92
N GLY A 78 -0.81 5.66 36.25
CA GLY A 78 -0.47 4.80 37.39
C GLY A 78 0.78 3.89 37.29
N SER A 79 0.80 2.84 38.10
CA SER A 79 1.95 2.31 38.89
C SER A 79 3.08 1.49 38.22
N VAL A 80 4.29 1.44 38.83
CA VAL A 80 5.31 0.38 38.61
C VAL A 80 5.01 -0.81 39.52
N SER A 81 5.02 -2.06 39.01
CA SER A 81 4.70 -3.26 39.82
C SER A 81 5.64 -4.43 39.58
N ILE A 82 5.88 -5.25 40.60
CA ILE A 82 6.50 -6.57 40.49
C ILE A 82 5.37 -7.60 40.59
N ALA A 83 5.10 -8.40 39.55
CA ALA A 83 3.92 -9.27 39.51
C ALA A 83 4.20 -10.66 38.89
N ALA A 84 3.63 -11.69 39.51
CA ALA A 84 3.59 -13.08 39.03
C ALA A 84 2.36 -13.41 38.13
N SER A 85 1.47 -12.44 37.87
CA SER A 85 0.35 -12.62 36.94
C SER A 85 -0.18 -11.27 36.46
N GLY A 86 -0.11 -11.01 35.15
CA GLY A 86 -0.79 -9.88 34.52
C GLY A 86 -2.28 -10.14 34.33
N LYS A 87 -3.03 -9.08 34.03
CA LYS A 87 -4.48 -9.11 33.79
C LYS A 87 -4.83 -10.21 32.77
N ASP A 88 -5.89 -10.97 33.06
CA ASP A 88 -6.43 -12.11 32.27
C ASP A 88 -5.70 -13.46 32.37
N GLY A 89 -4.95 -13.70 33.47
CA GLY A 89 -4.54 -15.07 33.83
C GLY A 89 -3.39 -15.65 33.01
N VAL A 90 -2.58 -14.80 32.37
CA VAL A 90 -1.31 -15.19 31.75
C VAL A 90 -0.21 -15.24 32.83
N PRO A 91 0.38 -16.42 33.12
CA PRO A 91 1.48 -16.53 34.07
C PRO A 91 2.76 -15.94 33.45
N PHE A 92 3.44 -15.05 34.18
CA PHE A 92 4.81 -14.61 33.87
C PHE A 92 5.79 -15.30 34.82
N PRO A 93 7.10 -15.36 34.52
CA PRO A 93 8.11 -15.77 35.49
C PRO A 93 7.96 -14.96 36.79
N SER A 94 8.17 -15.60 37.95
CA SER A 94 7.96 -14.98 39.27
C SER A 94 8.96 -13.87 39.61
N GLU A 95 9.94 -13.62 38.75
CA GLU A 95 11.10 -12.75 38.96
C GLU A 95 11.26 -11.77 37.78
N ALA A 96 10.17 -11.20 37.26
CA ALA A 96 10.25 -10.21 36.17
C ALA A 96 9.70 -8.83 36.58
N LEU A 97 10.29 -7.76 36.04
CA LEU A 97 9.85 -6.39 36.29
C LEU A 97 8.78 -5.96 35.29
N LEU A 98 7.56 -5.69 35.78
CA LEU A 98 6.47 -5.14 34.97
C LEU A 98 6.38 -3.62 35.10
N ILE A 99 6.59 -2.92 33.98
CA ILE A 99 6.37 -1.48 33.88
C ILE A 99 5.03 -1.28 33.16
N ARG A 100 4.05 -0.70 33.87
CA ARG A 100 2.65 -0.55 33.41
C ARG A 100 2.14 0.88 33.53
N ASP A 101 1.10 1.19 32.76
CA ASP A 101 0.29 2.40 32.85
C ASP A 101 -1.19 1.97 33.04
N GLU A 102 -1.83 2.34 34.16
CA GLU A 102 -3.09 1.73 34.64
C GLU A 102 -4.40 2.39 34.15
N ASP A 103 -4.38 3.39 33.26
CA ASP A 103 -5.60 4.14 32.88
C ASP A 103 -6.50 3.44 31.84
N GLY A 104 -6.69 2.13 31.98
CA GLY A 104 -7.49 1.27 31.08
C GLY A 104 -8.97 1.09 31.45
N SER A 105 -9.53 1.80 32.44
CA SER A 105 -10.98 1.74 32.70
C SER A 105 -11.51 2.90 33.55
N ASN A 106 -12.21 3.85 32.93
CA ASN A 106 -13.47 4.35 33.47
C ASN A 106 -14.40 4.76 32.33
N ALA A 107 -15.57 4.13 32.32
CA ALA A 107 -16.68 4.43 31.45
C ALA A 107 -17.31 5.77 31.84
N SER A 108 -16.71 6.88 31.44
CA SER A 108 -17.42 8.15 31.25
C SER A 108 -16.59 9.04 30.35
N GLY A 109 -17.22 9.53 29.28
CA GLY A 109 -16.59 10.43 28.33
C GLY A 109 -16.01 11.65 29.05
N THR A 110 -14.77 11.98 28.68
CA THR A 110 -13.92 13.12 29.05
C THR A 110 -12.80 12.75 30.03
N VAL A 111 -11.64 12.35 29.48
CA VAL A 111 -10.36 12.30 30.21
C VAL A 111 -9.30 13.01 29.37
N GLY A 112 -8.54 13.88 30.04
CA GLY A 112 -7.77 14.97 29.46
C GLY A 112 -6.47 14.58 28.75
N SER A 113 -6.03 15.51 27.90
CA SER A 113 -4.74 15.57 27.20
C SER A 113 -3.56 15.74 28.17
N GLY A 114 -3.28 14.74 29.01
CA GLY A 114 -2.11 14.72 29.91
C GLY A 114 -1.02 13.79 29.40
N ALA A 115 0.19 14.32 29.18
CA ALA A 115 1.39 13.54 28.85
C ALA A 115 1.97 12.92 30.13
N GLY A 116 1.57 11.68 30.44
CA GLY A 116 2.14 10.90 31.55
C GLY A 116 3.16 9.83 31.10
N ALA A 117 4.11 9.49 31.98
CA ALA A 117 5.09 8.42 31.75
C ALA A 117 5.53 7.74 33.06
N THR A 118 5.72 6.43 32.99
CA THR A 118 6.28 5.58 34.07
C THR A 118 7.69 5.15 33.68
N SER A 119 8.66 5.26 34.58
CA SER A 119 10.05 4.85 34.29
C SER A 119 10.83 4.37 35.50
N VAL A 120 11.87 3.56 35.23
CA VAL A 120 12.84 3.05 36.20
C VAL A 120 14.25 3.41 35.75
N THR A 121 15.17 3.63 36.69
CA THR A 121 16.59 3.92 36.39
C THR A 121 17.49 3.36 37.49
N LYS A 122 18.55 2.62 37.12
CA LYS A 122 19.59 2.10 38.03
C LYS A 122 20.94 2.69 37.68
N GLY A 123 21.56 3.35 38.66
CA GLY A 123 22.92 3.88 38.50
C GLY A 123 23.96 2.77 38.49
N LEU A 124 25.02 2.92 37.70
CA LEU A 124 26.13 1.94 37.61
C LEU A 124 27.16 2.08 38.73
N GLY A 125 27.01 3.08 39.62
CA GLY A 125 27.94 3.39 40.72
C GLY A 125 29.30 3.96 40.29
N SER A 126 29.74 3.70 39.06
CA SER A 126 30.97 4.22 38.45
C SER A 126 30.73 4.61 36.99
N ARG A 127 31.56 5.51 36.45
CA ARG A 127 31.46 6.02 35.07
C ARG A 127 32.28 5.13 34.14
N ILE A 128 31.69 4.67 33.04
CA ILE A 128 32.41 3.91 32.00
C ILE A 128 32.66 4.83 30.80
N SER A 129 33.92 5.15 30.52
CA SER A 129 34.32 6.13 29.51
C SER A 129 35.17 5.54 28.36
N ASP A 130 35.47 4.24 28.39
CA ASP A 130 36.40 3.58 27.47
C ASP A 130 36.11 2.07 27.34
N GLY A 131 36.64 1.47 26.27
CA GLY A 131 36.52 0.03 26.01
C GLY A 131 35.20 -0.38 25.33
N ILE A 132 34.89 -1.68 25.39
CA ILE A 132 33.63 -2.22 24.85
C ILE A 132 32.71 -2.59 26.01
N VAL A 133 31.48 -2.08 25.96
CA VAL A 133 30.43 -2.35 26.94
C VAL A 133 29.32 -3.11 26.25
N THR A 134 28.90 -4.21 26.87
CA THR A 134 27.77 -5.01 26.39
C THR A 134 26.59 -4.80 27.32
N VAL A 135 25.41 -4.66 26.70
CA VAL A 135 24.14 -4.61 27.40
C VAL A 135 23.23 -5.69 26.85
N GLU A 136 22.67 -6.49 27.75
CA GLU A 136 21.77 -7.60 27.42
C GLU A 136 20.52 -7.48 28.28
N GLN A 137 19.35 -7.76 27.71
CA GLN A 137 18.09 -7.79 28.43
C GLN A 137 17.06 -8.63 27.67
N ASP A 138 16.22 -9.32 28.41
CA ASP A 138 15.05 -10.00 27.86
C ASP A 138 13.82 -9.09 28.00
N MET A 139 13.02 -9.06 26.94
CA MET A 139 11.87 -8.18 26.81
C MET A 139 10.65 -8.97 26.35
N TYR A 140 9.52 -8.71 27.00
CA TYR A 140 8.23 -9.20 26.58
C TYR A 140 7.23 -8.05 26.47
N PHE A 141 6.54 -8.01 25.34
CA PHE A 141 5.59 -6.96 25.00
C PHE A 141 4.18 -7.53 24.92
N TYR A 142 3.23 -6.88 25.60
CA TYR A 142 1.82 -7.24 25.48
C TYR A 142 0.87 -6.04 25.57
N GLY A 143 -0.16 -6.06 24.73
CA GLY A 143 -1.23 -5.07 24.69
C GLY A 143 -2.55 -5.65 24.14
N PRO A 144 -3.72 -5.14 24.57
CA PRO A 144 -5.04 -5.70 24.23
C PRO A 144 -5.45 -5.53 22.75
N ASN A 145 -4.74 -4.71 21.96
CA ASN A 145 -5.08 -4.40 20.57
C ASN A 145 -4.05 -4.91 19.54
N ASN A 146 -3.11 -5.78 19.92
CA ASN A 146 -1.94 -6.13 19.09
C ASN A 146 -1.09 -4.90 18.68
N ASP A 147 -1.31 -3.77 19.34
CA ASP A 147 -0.56 -2.54 19.17
C ASP A 147 0.55 -2.52 20.22
N ILE A 148 1.78 -2.54 19.74
CA ILE A 148 2.97 -2.60 20.58
C ILE A 148 3.67 -1.22 20.60
N SER A 149 2.99 -0.12 20.26
CA SER A 149 3.62 1.10 19.72
C SER A 149 4.19 2.15 20.69
N ARG A 150 4.30 1.91 22.01
CA ARG A 150 4.71 2.96 22.98
C ARG A 150 5.56 2.54 24.19
N GLY A 151 6.24 1.38 24.16
CA GLY A 151 7.26 1.00 25.15
C GLY A 151 8.65 1.57 24.84
N ARG A 152 9.41 2.02 25.86
CA ARG A 152 10.75 2.66 25.74
C ARG A 152 11.79 2.04 26.69
N ASN A 153 12.73 1.22 26.21
CA ASN A 153 13.94 0.92 26.99
C ASN A 153 15.07 1.87 26.61
N VAL A 154 15.80 2.39 27.60
CA VAL A 154 16.81 3.43 27.40
C VAL A 154 18.09 3.19 28.21
N LEU A 155 19.21 2.98 27.53
CA LEU A 155 20.53 3.16 28.17
C LEU A 155 20.86 4.65 28.23
N LYS A 156 20.97 5.20 29.45
CA LYS A 156 21.23 6.62 29.67
C LYS A 156 22.73 6.87 29.78
N LEU A 157 23.27 7.62 28.82
CA LEU A 157 24.63 8.19 28.91
C LEU A 157 24.56 9.54 29.61
N THR A 158 25.49 9.82 30.52
CA THR A 158 25.67 11.18 31.08
C THR A 158 27.14 11.60 31.02
N GLY A 159 27.37 12.87 30.70
CA GLY A 159 28.70 13.46 30.53
C GLY A 159 28.69 14.94 30.88
N GLY A 160 29.84 15.45 31.33
CA GLY A 160 30.02 16.82 31.84
C GLY A 160 30.25 16.82 33.35
N VAL A 161 31.45 17.19 33.80
CA VAL A 161 31.78 17.29 35.23
C VAL A 161 31.11 18.52 35.88
N ASN A 162 30.60 19.46 35.08
CA ASN A 162 29.97 20.70 35.53
C ASN A 162 28.97 21.29 34.52
N SER A 163 27.73 20.81 34.45
CA SER A 163 26.68 21.62 33.83
C SER A 163 25.37 21.53 34.60
N GLN A 164 24.87 22.69 35.03
CA GLN A 164 23.52 22.89 35.57
C GLN A 164 22.42 22.75 34.50
N ALA A 165 22.71 22.03 33.41
CA ALA A 165 21.80 21.77 32.32
C ALA A 165 21.80 20.26 32.11
N ASN A 166 20.74 19.60 32.59
CA ASN A 166 20.47 18.17 32.43
C ASN A 166 20.31 17.77 30.94
N THR A 167 21.36 17.89 30.12
CA THR A 167 21.36 17.39 28.75
C THR A 167 21.78 15.93 28.78
N SER A 168 20.84 15.04 29.10
CA SER A 168 21.01 13.60 28.90
C SER A 168 20.81 13.26 27.43
N ASP A 169 21.84 12.76 26.75
CA ASP A 169 21.65 12.11 25.44
C ASP A 169 21.22 10.66 25.63
N THR A 170 20.17 10.29 24.91
CA THR A 170 19.61 8.93 24.85
C THR A 170 20.11 8.30 23.56
N ILE A 171 21.10 7.40 23.65
CA ILE A 171 21.75 6.82 22.46
C ILE A 171 21.17 5.44 22.08
N ILE A 172 20.34 4.87 22.96
CA ILE A 172 19.62 3.63 22.68
C ILE A 172 18.19 3.87 23.10
N GLN A 173 17.36 4.22 22.13
CA GLN A 173 15.93 4.05 22.28
C GLN A 173 15.63 2.64 21.77
N VAL A 174 14.86 1.87 22.52
CA VAL A 174 14.09 0.77 21.96
C VAL A 174 12.67 1.31 21.95
N ASP A 175 12.36 2.03 20.88
CA ASP A 175 10.99 2.46 20.62
C ASP A 175 10.34 1.35 19.81
N LEU A 176 9.19 0.89 20.27
CA LEU A 176 8.32 0.11 19.41
C LEU A 176 7.41 1.09 18.69
N LYS A 177 7.58 1.33 17.40
CA LYS A 177 6.71 2.23 16.63
C LYS A 177 6.17 1.51 15.41
N GLY A 178 4.86 1.27 15.40
CA GLY A 178 4.22 0.49 14.33
C GLY A 178 4.65 -0.98 14.31
N GLY A 179 5.21 -1.51 15.40
CA GLY A 179 5.53 -2.92 15.54
C GLY A 179 7.00 -3.30 15.74
N LYS A 180 7.95 -2.37 15.71
CA LYS A 180 9.38 -2.69 15.47
C LYS A 180 10.30 -2.08 16.51
N ILE A 181 11.38 -2.75 16.90
CA ILE A 181 12.46 -2.15 17.73
C ILE A 181 13.30 -1.25 16.84
N ALA A 182 13.54 0.01 17.25
CA ALA A 182 14.29 1.00 16.49
C ALA A 182 15.28 1.79 17.35
N TRP A 183 16.49 2.03 16.83
CA TRP A 183 17.49 2.96 17.33
C TRP A 183 17.12 4.41 16.98
N THR A 184 17.47 5.38 17.82
CA THR A 184 17.24 6.81 17.54
C THR A 184 18.55 7.58 17.57
N ASP A 185 18.78 8.42 16.57
CA ASP A 185 19.95 9.31 16.52
C ASP A 185 19.77 10.58 17.37
N THR A 186 20.83 11.39 17.48
CA THR A 186 20.83 12.66 18.24
C THR A 186 19.89 13.73 17.66
N GLY A 187 19.39 13.54 16.44
CA GLY A 187 18.39 14.38 15.79
C GLY A 187 16.93 13.93 16.03
N GLY A 188 16.72 12.83 16.76
CA GLY A 188 15.39 12.25 16.99
C GLY A 188 14.87 11.41 15.82
N ILE A 189 15.74 11.00 14.89
CA ILE A 189 15.40 10.13 13.76
C ILE A 189 15.52 8.67 14.18
N TYR A 190 14.46 7.91 13.91
CA TYR A 190 14.39 6.49 14.22
C TYR A 190 14.87 5.65 13.03
N THR A 191 15.77 4.71 13.29
CA THR A 191 16.22 3.66 12.38
C THR A 191 15.82 2.30 12.96
N ASN A 192 15.02 1.54 12.22
CA ASN A 192 14.56 0.24 12.68
C ASN A 192 15.74 -0.74 12.83
N ILE A 193 15.80 -1.41 13.97
CA ILE A 193 16.68 -2.55 14.21
C ILE A 193 16.01 -3.82 13.67
N THR A 194 14.70 -3.99 13.91
CA THR A 194 13.93 -5.12 13.36
C THR A 194 13.27 -4.71 12.03
N PRO A 195 13.46 -5.44 10.92
CA PRO A 195 12.92 -5.04 9.61
C PRO A 195 11.42 -5.32 9.50
N ALA A 196 10.87 -6.24 10.30
CA ALA A 196 9.46 -6.60 10.38
C ALA A 196 8.88 -6.29 11.77
N ASN A 197 7.55 -6.34 11.88
CA ASN A 197 6.87 -6.18 13.16
C ASN A 197 7.11 -7.39 14.04
N LEU A 198 7.36 -7.15 15.33
CA LEU A 198 7.42 -8.17 16.35
C LEU A 198 6.04 -8.79 16.56
N THR A 199 6.05 -10.09 16.80
CA THR A 199 4.90 -10.86 17.28
C THR A 199 4.55 -10.40 18.69
N ASN A 200 3.27 -10.07 18.91
CA ASN A 200 2.73 -9.79 20.24
C ASN A 200 2.78 -11.06 21.11
N ALA A 201 2.93 -10.91 22.43
CA ALA A 201 3.01 -12.02 23.37
C ALA A 201 4.17 -13.00 23.10
N ALA A 202 5.33 -12.47 22.69
CA ALA A 202 6.56 -13.23 22.49
C ALA A 202 7.73 -12.60 23.26
N TRP A 203 8.67 -13.44 23.68
CA TRP A 203 9.92 -13.03 24.33
C TRP A 203 11.00 -12.72 23.29
N TYR A 204 11.70 -11.61 23.50
CA TYR A 204 12.82 -11.19 22.67
C TYR A 204 14.03 -10.88 23.54
N HIS A 205 15.20 -11.28 23.05
CA HIS A 205 16.47 -10.92 23.65
C HIS A 205 17.11 -9.78 22.85
N LEU A 206 17.44 -8.68 23.53
CA LEU A 206 18.19 -7.56 22.96
C LEU A 206 19.62 -7.59 23.47
N LYS A 207 20.57 -7.57 22.53
CA LYS A 207 21.98 -7.37 22.80
C LYS A 207 22.49 -6.12 22.10
N ALA A 208 23.11 -5.22 22.86
CA ALA A 208 23.80 -4.03 22.35
C ALA A 208 25.29 -4.10 22.69
N VAL A 209 26.15 -4.03 21.68
CA VAL A 209 27.62 -4.01 21.83
C VAL A 209 28.11 -2.61 21.52
N ILE A 210 28.58 -1.89 22.53
CA ILE A 210 28.91 -0.48 22.47
C ILE A 210 30.42 -0.32 22.55
N ASN A 211 31.03 0.21 21.49
CA ASN A 211 32.46 0.47 21.46
C ASN A 211 32.72 1.97 21.74
N LEU A 212 33.08 2.28 22.98
CA LEU A 212 33.35 3.65 23.44
C LEU A 212 34.63 4.25 22.85
N ASN A 213 35.51 3.42 22.25
CA ASN A 213 36.70 3.91 21.56
C ASN A 213 36.38 4.40 20.14
N THR A 214 35.39 3.76 19.48
CA THR A 214 34.98 4.09 18.10
C THR A 214 33.69 4.91 18.02
N PHE A 215 32.99 5.08 19.14
CA PHE A 215 31.68 5.74 19.23
C PHE A 215 30.60 5.10 18.34
N LYS A 216 30.60 3.77 18.32
CA LYS A 216 29.63 2.98 17.54
C LYS A 216 29.01 1.89 18.37
N ALA A 217 27.75 1.60 18.10
CA ALA A 217 27.01 0.52 18.72
C ALA A 217 26.42 -0.41 17.66
N ASP A 218 26.48 -1.70 17.96
CA ASP A 218 25.79 -2.75 17.23
C ASP A 218 24.63 -3.28 18.06
N TYR A 219 23.48 -3.50 17.42
CA TYR A 219 22.26 -4.01 18.04
C TYR A 219 21.84 -5.31 17.38
N TYR A 220 21.41 -6.26 18.21
CA TYR A 220 20.93 -7.57 17.80
C TYR A 220 19.65 -7.88 18.57
N VAL A 221 18.62 -8.34 17.87
CA VAL A 221 17.34 -8.77 18.45
C VAL A 221 17.07 -10.20 18.03
N THR A 222 16.89 -11.08 19.01
CA THR A 222 16.59 -12.50 18.80
C THR A 222 15.22 -12.84 19.36
N ASN A 223 14.41 -13.59 18.61
CA ASN A 223 13.18 -14.18 19.12
C ASN A 223 13.54 -15.41 19.97
N LEU A 224 13.17 -15.39 21.25
CA LEU A 224 13.54 -16.45 22.18
C LEU A 224 12.76 -17.75 21.97
N SER A 225 11.64 -17.71 21.23
CA SER A 225 10.84 -18.92 20.97
C SER A 225 11.47 -19.88 19.96
N ASP A 226 12.21 -19.37 18.98
CA ASP A 226 12.82 -20.14 17.89
C ASP A 226 14.31 -19.86 17.67
N GLY A 227 14.88 -18.93 18.44
CA GLY A 227 16.27 -18.51 18.35
C GLY A 227 16.60 -17.69 17.09
N SER A 228 15.60 -17.28 16.31
CA SER A 228 15.82 -16.53 15.07
C SER A 228 16.25 -15.09 15.36
N VAL A 229 17.22 -14.59 14.60
CA VAL A 229 17.58 -13.17 14.62
C VAL A 229 16.53 -12.41 13.82
N VAL A 230 15.75 -11.58 14.52
CA VAL A 230 14.63 -10.82 13.95
C VAL A 230 14.98 -9.35 13.76
N GLY A 231 16.17 -8.91 14.16
CA GLY A 231 16.65 -7.55 13.94
C GLY A 231 18.13 -7.41 14.15
N GLU A 232 18.74 -6.56 13.34
CA GLU A 232 20.15 -6.23 13.39
C GLU A 232 20.38 -4.81 12.87
N LEU A 233 21.18 -4.03 13.59
CA LEU A 233 21.57 -2.69 13.17
C LEU A 233 22.98 -2.40 13.66
N ARG A 234 23.90 -2.10 12.74
CA ARG A 234 25.33 -2.04 13.04
C ARG A 234 25.94 -0.68 12.83
N GLU A 235 27.10 -0.48 13.46
CA GLU A 235 27.96 0.68 13.29
C GLU A 235 27.20 1.99 13.55
N GLN A 236 26.16 1.93 14.38
CA GLN A 236 25.30 3.08 14.63
C GLN A 236 26.12 4.09 15.39
N PRO A 237 26.39 5.25 14.76
CA PRO A 237 27.27 6.21 15.36
C PRO A 237 26.53 6.90 16.50
N PHE A 238 27.24 7.16 17.57
CA PHE A 238 26.73 8.04 18.61
C PHE A 238 27.66 9.22 18.81
N TYR A 239 27.15 10.40 18.51
CA TYR A 239 27.93 11.62 18.46
C TYR A 239 27.70 12.44 19.72
N ASN A 240 28.60 12.31 20.71
CA ASN A 240 28.92 13.41 21.63
C ASN A 240 30.10 13.03 22.52
N ARG A 241 31.32 13.39 22.08
CA ARG A 241 32.51 13.22 22.92
C ARG A 241 32.52 14.20 24.08
N THR A 242 31.94 15.40 23.92
CA THR A 242 31.98 16.47 24.91
C THR A 242 30.57 16.92 25.30
N LEU A 243 30.15 16.66 26.53
CA LEU A 243 28.87 17.12 27.10
C LEU A 243 29.10 18.31 28.06
N GLY A 244 29.88 19.29 27.62
CA GLY A 244 30.29 20.44 28.41
C GLY A 244 31.20 21.40 27.64
N SER A 245 31.55 22.52 28.27
CA SER A 245 32.32 23.61 27.62
C SER A 245 33.84 23.49 27.81
N GLN A 246 34.33 22.47 28.52
CA GLN A 246 35.75 22.29 28.84
C GLN A 246 36.38 21.13 28.03
N ALA A 247 37.66 21.30 27.65
CA ALA A 247 38.46 20.23 27.07
C ALA A 247 38.74 19.15 28.14
N GLY A 248 37.99 18.06 28.11
CA GLY A 248 38.09 16.96 29.08
C GLY A 248 36.74 16.41 29.56
N ASP A 249 35.65 17.13 29.34
CA ASP A 249 34.31 16.61 29.57
C ASP A 249 34.05 15.46 28.58
N THR A 250 34.00 14.22 29.06
CA THR A 250 33.72 13.05 28.21
C THR A 250 32.38 12.42 28.56
N ALA A 251 31.63 11.99 27.54
CA ALA A 251 30.42 11.19 27.72
C ALA A 251 30.79 9.83 28.32
N ALA A 252 30.07 9.41 29.35
CA ALA A 252 30.27 8.13 30.01
C ALA A 252 28.92 7.43 30.25
N ILE A 253 28.94 6.10 30.30
CA ILE A 253 27.77 5.33 30.76
C ILE A 253 27.73 5.43 32.27
N THR A 254 26.59 5.86 32.81
CA THR A 254 26.40 6.10 34.25
C THR A 254 25.15 5.44 34.82
N ALA A 255 24.16 5.12 33.97
CA ALA A 255 22.93 4.48 34.41
C ALA A 255 22.25 3.69 33.28
N PHE A 256 21.49 2.69 33.66
CA PHE A 256 20.52 2.00 32.80
C PHE A 256 19.10 2.47 33.15
N GLY A 257 18.19 2.57 32.18
CA GLY A 257 16.80 2.94 32.42
C GLY A 257 15.78 2.31 31.47
N ALA A 258 14.52 2.32 31.88
CA ALA A 258 13.39 1.82 31.08
C ALA A 258 12.13 2.62 31.39
N SER A 259 11.21 2.75 30.44
CA SER A 259 10.00 3.59 30.56
C SER A 259 8.88 3.20 29.59
N THR A 260 7.67 3.67 29.86
CA THR A 260 6.51 3.63 28.94
C THR A 260 6.04 5.05 28.60
N GLY A 261 5.14 5.25 27.63
CA GLY A 261 4.60 6.58 27.31
C GLY A 261 3.14 6.63 26.81
N GLY A 262 2.29 7.46 27.45
CA GLY A 262 1.11 8.13 26.88
C GLY A 262 -0.15 7.32 26.45
N THR A 263 -1.28 7.63 27.11
CA THR A 263 -2.74 7.48 26.77
C THR A 263 -3.33 6.14 26.31
N THR A 264 -2.55 5.13 25.95
CA THR A 264 -3.05 3.77 25.67
C THR A 264 -2.28 2.78 26.53
N ALA A 265 -2.99 2.01 27.36
CA ALA A 265 -2.37 1.10 28.32
C ALA A 265 -1.60 -0.02 27.59
N GLU A 266 -0.26 0.04 27.68
CA GLU A 266 0.68 -0.92 27.13
C GLU A 266 1.70 -1.30 28.20
N ASN A 267 2.09 -2.57 28.23
CA ASN A 267 2.91 -3.14 29.29
C ASN A 267 4.21 -3.72 28.72
N ILE A 268 5.33 -3.42 29.38
CA ILE A 268 6.61 -4.07 29.13
C ILE A 268 7.03 -4.89 30.35
N VAL A 269 7.46 -6.12 30.08
CA VAL A 269 8.08 -6.98 31.09
C VAL A 269 9.56 -7.09 30.75
N LEU A 270 10.41 -6.88 31.75
CA LEU A 270 11.86 -6.97 31.63
C LEU A 270 12.39 -8.08 32.54
N ASP A 271 13.39 -8.81 32.03
CA ASP A 271 14.11 -9.84 32.76
C ASP A 271 15.59 -9.90 32.31
N ASN A 272 16.45 -10.59 33.06
CA ASN A 272 17.86 -10.85 32.74
C ASN A 272 18.67 -9.61 32.31
N ILE A 273 18.57 -8.51 33.07
CA ILE A 273 19.25 -7.25 32.72
C ILE A 273 20.73 -7.32 33.10
N GLN A 274 21.59 -7.13 32.11
CA GLN A 274 23.03 -7.12 32.29
C GLN A 274 23.67 -5.89 31.65
N VAL A 275 24.61 -5.29 32.37
CA VAL A 275 25.49 -4.25 31.85
C VAL A 275 26.90 -4.57 32.33
N TYR A 276 27.81 -4.87 31.40
CA TYR A 276 29.18 -5.25 31.73
C TYR A 276 30.21 -4.71 30.74
N LYS A 277 31.43 -4.44 31.22
CA LYS A 277 32.58 -4.06 30.38
C LYS A 277 33.39 -5.32 30.06
N LEU A 278 33.67 -5.53 28.78
CA LEU A 278 34.50 -6.63 28.30
C LEU A 278 35.96 -6.46 28.76
N ASN A 279 36.53 -7.47 29.40
CA ASN A 279 37.93 -7.50 29.83
C ASN A 279 38.64 -8.85 29.54
N ALA A 280 37.94 -9.81 28.91
CA ALA A 280 38.43 -11.17 28.70
C ALA A 280 38.21 -11.63 27.24
N PRO A 281 38.99 -12.62 26.76
CA PRO A 281 38.73 -13.29 25.48
C PRO A 281 37.32 -13.90 25.39
N PRO A 282 36.84 -14.23 24.18
CA PRO A 282 35.55 -14.88 24.01
C PRO A 282 35.50 -16.28 24.60
N ASP A 283 34.30 -16.77 24.93
CA ASP A 283 34.10 -18.20 25.17
C ASP A 283 34.19 -18.96 23.83
N ALA A 284 34.54 -20.24 23.90
CA ALA A 284 34.60 -21.07 22.70
C ALA A 284 33.19 -21.28 22.10
N PRO A 285 33.01 -21.16 20.77
CA PRO A 285 31.72 -21.46 20.13
C PRO A 285 31.26 -22.89 20.38
N SER A 286 29.96 -23.04 20.65
CA SER A 286 29.30 -24.32 20.92
C SER A 286 28.31 -24.67 19.81
N GLY A 287 27.83 -25.92 19.78
CA GLY A 287 26.78 -26.35 18.85
C GLY A 287 27.20 -26.39 17.36
N LEU A 288 28.50 -26.39 17.05
CA LEU A 288 28.97 -26.47 15.67
C LEU A 288 28.55 -27.80 15.02
N THR A 289 27.69 -27.70 14.02
CA THR A 289 27.20 -28.80 13.19
C THR A 289 27.36 -28.44 11.73
N GLY A 290 27.26 -29.43 10.85
CA GLY A 290 27.13 -29.15 9.43
C GLY A 290 26.71 -30.34 8.59
N ILE A 291 26.28 -30.02 7.38
CA ILE A 291 25.69 -30.95 6.42
C ILE A 291 26.52 -30.92 5.14
N GLY A 292 26.99 -32.09 4.72
CA GLY A 292 27.67 -32.25 3.43
C GLY A 292 26.69 -32.26 2.25
N GLY A 293 27.02 -31.52 1.20
CA GLY A 293 26.40 -31.60 -0.13
C GLY A 293 27.44 -31.95 -1.19
N ASP A 294 27.06 -31.88 -2.47
CA ASP A 294 28.00 -32.14 -3.57
C ASP A 294 29.08 -31.05 -3.62
N ARG A 295 30.32 -31.44 -3.30
CA ARG A 295 31.52 -30.58 -3.28
C ARG A 295 31.38 -29.33 -2.42
N GLN A 296 30.50 -29.35 -1.43
CA GLN A 296 30.24 -28.24 -0.53
C GLN A 296 29.75 -28.71 0.85
N ILE A 297 29.88 -27.85 1.86
CA ILE A 297 29.38 -28.06 3.21
C ILE A 297 28.61 -26.82 3.68
N ALA A 298 27.50 -27.04 4.38
CA ALA A 298 26.79 -26.01 5.14
C ALA A 298 27.05 -26.17 6.64
N LEU A 299 27.51 -25.12 7.32
CA LEU A 299 27.83 -25.09 8.75
C LEU A 299 26.84 -24.23 9.53
N SER A 300 26.54 -24.66 10.75
CA SER A 300 25.73 -23.91 11.72
C SER A 300 26.32 -24.05 13.12
N TRP A 301 26.29 -23.00 13.95
CA TRP A 301 26.77 -23.00 15.33
C TRP A 301 26.02 -22.01 16.21
N SER A 302 26.13 -22.16 17.53
CA SER A 302 25.53 -21.25 18.51
C SER A 302 26.41 -20.03 18.77
N PRO A 303 25.83 -18.86 19.07
CA PRO A 303 26.59 -17.70 19.53
C PRO A 303 27.44 -18.02 20.77
N ALA A 304 28.68 -17.53 20.81
CA ALA A 304 29.58 -17.66 21.94
C ALA A 304 29.58 -16.39 22.82
N PRO A 305 29.51 -16.51 24.15
CA PRO A 305 29.69 -15.38 25.06
C PRO A 305 31.00 -14.62 24.77
N ASN A 306 31.01 -13.31 25.03
CA ASN A 306 32.17 -12.42 24.79
C ASN A 306 32.64 -12.29 23.31
N ALA A 307 32.02 -12.99 22.34
CA ALA A 307 32.38 -12.91 20.93
C ALA A 307 31.87 -11.64 20.25
N VAL A 308 32.72 -11.01 19.44
CA VAL A 308 32.39 -9.86 18.57
C VAL A 308 32.30 -10.31 17.12
N THR A 309 33.17 -11.24 16.69
CA THR A 309 33.15 -11.86 15.35
C THR A 309 33.52 -13.34 15.45
N TYR A 310 33.34 -14.06 14.35
CA TYR A 310 33.69 -15.45 14.15
C TYR A 310 34.53 -15.61 12.89
N ASP A 311 35.58 -16.40 12.97
CA ASP A 311 36.30 -16.91 11.81
C ASP A 311 35.93 -18.39 11.61
N VAL A 312 35.79 -18.82 10.36
CA VAL A 312 35.61 -20.25 10.03
C VAL A 312 36.92 -20.78 9.52
N LEU A 313 37.44 -21.80 10.18
CA LEU A 313 38.66 -22.48 9.81
C LEU A 313 38.38 -23.92 9.35
N ARG A 314 39.10 -24.38 8.33
CA ARG A 314 38.97 -25.71 7.73
C ARG A 314 40.31 -26.43 7.73
N GLY A 315 40.34 -27.70 8.10
CA GLY A 315 41.50 -28.58 8.04
C GLY A 315 41.13 -29.97 7.50
N GLU A 316 42.15 -30.75 7.14
CA GLU A 316 41.99 -32.15 6.70
C GLU A 316 42.21 -33.16 7.85
N SER A 317 42.56 -32.66 9.05
CA SER A 317 42.66 -33.46 10.27
C SER A 317 42.10 -32.70 11.48
N ALA A 318 41.66 -33.42 12.52
CA ALA A 318 41.13 -32.83 13.73
C ALA A 318 42.15 -31.96 14.49
N SER A 319 43.45 -32.20 14.32
CA SER A 319 44.54 -31.44 14.92
C SER A 319 45.09 -30.32 14.02
N GLY A 320 44.52 -30.13 12.83
CA GLY A 320 45.01 -29.19 11.83
C GLY A 320 46.17 -29.75 10.98
N PRO A 321 46.89 -28.90 10.22
CA PRO A 321 46.76 -27.45 10.18
C PRO A 321 45.40 -26.99 9.64
N PHE A 322 44.87 -25.90 10.20
CA PHE A 322 43.63 -25.27 9.75
C PHE A 322 43.93 -24.01 8.92
N VAL A 323 43.20 -23.82 7.82
CA VAL A 323 43.21 -22.62 7.00
C VAL A 323 41.92 -21.82 7.23
N LYS A 324 42.01 -20.49 7.23
CA LYS A 324 40.85 -19.62 7.37
C LYS A 324 40.07 -19.60 6.05
N VAL A 325 38.80 -20.02 6.06
CA VAL A 325 37.90 -20.02 4.89
C VAL A 325 36.88 -18.89 4.95
N ALA A 326 36.66 -18.30 6.13
CA ALA A 326 35.96 -17.03 6.31
C ALA A 326 36.50 -16.30 7.55
N GLU A 327 36.46 -14.96 7.53
CA GLU A 327 36.96 -14.08 8.59
C GLU A 327 35.92 -13.01 8.93
N GLY A 328 35.86 -12.63 10.20
CA GLY A 328 35.09 -11.46 10.62
C GLY A 328 33.57 -11.64 10.48
N LEU A 329 33.07 -12.88 10.51
CA LEU A 329 31.64 -13.16 10.53
C LEU A 329 31.08 -12.65 11.85
N THR A 330 30.34 -11.57 11.82
CA THR A 330 29.78 -10.91 13.01
C THR A 330 28.59 -11.66 13.64
N ARG A 331 28.14 -12.76 13.04
CA ARG A 331 27.06 -13.60 13.58
C ARG A 331 27.40 -15.08 13.48
N ALA A 332 26.80 -15.86 14.38
CA ALA A 332 26.78 -17.31 14.26
C ALA A 332 25.84 -17.74 13.13
N ALA A 333 26.17 -18.84 12.43
CA ALA A 333 25.33 -19.36 11.35
C ALA A 333 24.24 -20.27 11.91
N ALA A 334 22.97 -20.01 11.55
CA ALA A 334 21.84 -20.85 11.94
C ALA A 334 21.57 -21.96 10.91
N SER A 335 20.71 -22.93 11.23
CA SER A 335 20.33 -24.00 10.29
C SER A 335 19.48 -23.50 9.12
N SER A 336 18.73 -22.41 9.30
CA SER A 336 17.92 -21.75 8.27
C SER A 336 18.74 -20.86 7.32
N ASP A 337 19.92 -20.42 7.74
CA ASP A 337 20.88 -19.63 6.96
C ASP A 337 22.32 -20.07 7.29
N PRO A 338 22.75 -21.25 6.81
CA PRO A 338 24.04 -21.81 7.17
C PRO A 338 25.18 -21.15 6.38
N PHE A 339 26.37 -21.12 6.98
CA PHE A 339 27.59 -20.73 6.26
C PHE A 339 27.94 -21.81 5.25
N ARG A 340 28.24 -21.44 4.00
CA ARG A 340 28.53 -22.39 2.92
C ARG A 340 29.99 -22.33 2.52
N ASP A 341 30.64 -23.50 2.54
CA ASP A 341 31.99 -23.69 2.03
C ASP A 341 31.96 -24.60 0.80
N GLY A 342 32.52 -24.13 -0.32
CA GLY A 342 32.43 -24.78 -1.62
C GLY A 342 33.78 -25.19 -2.20
N GLY A 343 33.76 -25.94 -3.30
CA GLY A 343 34.99 -26.39 -4.00
C GLY A 343 35.69 -27.56 -3.32
N LEU A 344 34.97 -28.31 -2.49
CA LEU A 344 35.46 -29.44 -1.72
C LEU A 344 35.51 -30.73 -2.57
N ILE A 345 36.22 -31.73 -2.06
CA ILE A 345 36.29 -33.07 -2.67
C ILE A 345 35.28 -33.99 -1.95
N ASN A 346 34.41 -34.65 -2.69
CA ASN A 346 33.47 -35.62 -2.11
C ASN A 346 34.20 -36.84 -1.54
N GLY A 347 33.67 -37.36 -0.43
CA GLY A 347 34.27 -38.50 0.29
C GLY A 347 35.49 -38.11 1.14
N GLN A 348 36.04 -36.91 0.99
CA GLN A 348 37.08 -36.38 1.87
C GLN A 348 36.44 -35.75 3.11
N THR A 349 36.73 -36.26 4.30
CA THR A 349 36.31 -35.62 5.54
C THR A 349 37.12 -34.34 5.77
N TYR A 350 36.42 -33.23 6.01
CA TYR A 350 37.00 -31.96 6.44
C TYR A 350 36.62 -31.70 7.90
N TYR A 351 37.53 -31.07 8.63
CA TYR A 351 37.33 -30.66 10.02
C TYR A 351 37.18 -29.14 10.07
N TYR A 352 36.07 -28.67 10.62
CA TYR A 352 35.81 -27.25 10.79
C TYR A 352 35.95 -26.84 12.24
N VAL A 353 36.60 -25.70 12.45
CA VAL A 353 36.68 -25.01 13.73
C VAL A 353 36.09 -23.62 13.51
N VAL A 354 35.20 -23.20 14.40
CA VAL A 354 34.75 -21.81 14.43
C VAL A 354 35.49 -21.12 15.56
N ARG A 355 36.14 -20.00 15.26
CA ARG A 355 36.89 -19.19 16.21
C ARG A 355 36.10 -17.96 16.56
N ALA A 356 35.68 -17.81 17.81
CA ALA A 356 35.17 -16.54 18.31
C ALA A 356 36.33 -15.56 18.52
N VAL A 357 36.12 -14.29 18.20
CA VAL A 357 37.14 -13.23 18.30
C VAL A 357 36.55 -11.99 18.96
N ASN A 358 37.33 -11.38 19.86
CA ASN A 358 37.11 -10.03 20.38
C ASN A 358 38.47 -9.30 20.57
N PRO A 359 38.51 -8.02 20.99
CA PRO A 359 39.78 -7.29 21.15
C PRO A 359 40.76 -7.83 22.21
N PHE A 360 40.31 -8.73 23.08
CA PHE A 360 41.12 -9.34 24.15
C PHE A 360 41.67 -10.72 23.79
N GLY A 361 41.20 -11.33 22.70
CA GLY A 361 41.71 -12.61 22.22
C GLY A 361 40.72 -13.37 21.35
N ALA A 362 41.02 -14.64 21.12
CA ALA A 362 40.18 -15.53 20.34
C ALA A 362 40.16 -16.93 20.96
N THR A 363 39.05 -17.65 20.81
CA THR A 363 38.86 -19.01 21.30
C THR A 363 38.17 -19.87 20.26
N ASP A 364 38.60 -21.13 20.17
CA ASP A 364 38.21 -22.05 19.11
C ASP A 364 37.18 -23.06 19.62
N SER A 365 36.18 -23.37 18.79
CA SER A 365 35.28 -24.49 19.01
C SER A 365 36.04 -25.82 18.97
N ALA A 366 35.40 -26.88 19.48
CA ALA A 366 35.84 -28.22 19.13
C ALA A 366 35.74 -28.43 17.60
N PRO A 367 36.68 -29.19 16.98
CA PRO A 367 36.62 -29.46 15.55
C PRO A 367 35.42 -30.36 15.21
N CYS A 368 34.65 -29.97 14.19
CA CYS A 368 33.50 -30.70 13.67
C CYS A 368 33.87 -31.39 12.35
N ALA A 369 33.76 -32.72 12.32
CA ALA A 369 34.09 -33.53 11.14
C ALA A 369 32.89 -33.67 10.21
N ILE A 370 33.02 -33.25 8.96
CA ILE A 370 31.94 -33.31 7.98
C ILE A 370 32.51 -33.81 6.65
N THR A 371 31.82 -34.75 6.03
CA THR A 371 32.21 -35.32 4.74
C THR A 371 31.22 -34.88 3.68
N PRO A 372 31.62 -34.04 2.69
CA PRO A 372 30.80 -33.77 1.52
C PRO A 372 30.56 -35.09 0.78
N SER A 373 29.34 -35.31 0.32
CA SER A 373 28.98 -36.53 -0.39
C SER A 373 28.19 -36.19 -1.64
N GLY A 374 28.53 -36.86 -2.73
CA GLY A 374 27.71 -36.86 -3.94
C GLY A 374 26.50 -37.80 -3.84
N GLU A 375 26.35 -38.55 -2.74
CA GLU A 375 25.24 -39.51 -2.55
C GLU A 375 23.93 -38.85 -2.11
N ARG A 376 23.93 -37.58 -1.69
CA ARG A 376 22.67 -36.83 -1.56
C ARG A 376 22.28 -36.38 -2.98
N PRO A 377 21.24 -36.96 -3.60
CA PRO A 377 20.92 -36.61 -4.97
C PRO A 377 20.43 -35.17 -5.04
N ALA A 378 20.76 -34.48 -6.12
CA ALA A 378 20.00 -33.29 -6.51
C ALA A 378 18.51 -33.68 -6.63
N PRO A 379 17.57 -32.73 -6.41
CA PRO A 379 16.16 -33.09 -6.42
C PRO A 379 15.75 -33.60 -7.80
N VAL A 380 14.73 -34.44 -7.84
CA VAL A 380 14.19 -34.92 -9.11
C VAL A 380 13.61 -33.76 -9.95
N PRO A 381 13.66 -33.82 -11.29
CA PRO A 381 12.99 -32.83 -12.13
C PRO A 381 11.50 -32.76 -11.76
N PRO A 382 10.90 -31.55 -11.73
CA PRO A 382 9.46 -31.40 -11.52
C PRO A 382 8.64 -32.29 -12.45
N GLN A 383 7.60 -32.90 -11.90
CA GLN A 383 6.71 -33.84 -12.60
C GLN A 383 5.29 -33.28 -12.70
N ASN A 384 4.44 -33.97 -13.48
CA ASN A 384 3.03 -33.62 -13.68
C ASN A 384 2.83 -32.17 -14.14
N ILE A 385 3.72 -31.70 -15.04
CA ILE A 385 3.71 -30.32 -15.48
C ILE A 385 2.55 -30.12 -16.46
N ASN A 386 1.55 -29.35 -16.02
CA ASN A 386 0.46 -28.89 -16.87
C ASN A 386 0.80 -27.54 -17.49
N VAL A 387 0.68 -27.45 -18.81
CA VAL A 387 0.91 -26.22 -19.58
C VAL A 387 -0.43 -25.75 -20.13
N GLU A 388 -0.93 -24.64 -19.59
CA GLU A 388 -2.18 -24.02 -20.00
C GLU A 388 -1.87 -22.76 -20.83
N ALA A 389 -2.18 -22.79 -22.12
CA ALA A 389 -2.12 -21.60 -22.97
C ALA A 389 -3.13 -20.55 -22.50
N ARG A 390 -2.71 -19.28 -22.51
CA ARG A 390 -3.49 -18.09 -22.13
C ARG A 390 -3.28 -16.97 -23.16
N GLU A 391 -3.96 -15.85 -22.97
CA GLU A 391 -3.98 -14.68 -23.85
C GLU A 391 -2.58 -14.03 -23.86
N SER A 392 -1.79 -14.27 -24.92
CA SER A 392 -0.39 -13.85 -24.97
C SER A 392 0.39 -14.29 -23.71
N ALA A 393 0.07 -15.47 -23.17
CA ALA A 393 0.65 -15.97 -21.93
C ALA A 393 0.55 -17.50 -21.84
N VAL A 394 1.26 -18.08 -20.87
CA VAL A 394 1.24 -19.50 -20.54
C VAL A 394 1.30 -19.64 -19.02
N MET A 395 0.39 -20.45 -18.46
CA MET A 395 0.44 -20.87 -17.06
C MET A 395 1.02 -22.28 -16.98
N LEU A 396 2.15 -22.42 -16.28
CA LEU A 396 2.75 -23.70 -15.95
C LEU A 396 2.39 -24.07 -14.51
N LYS A 397 1.98 -25.30 -14.26
CA LYS A 397 1.71 -25.85 -12.91
C LYS A 397 2.38 -27.20 -12.76
N TRP A 398 2.99 -27.49 -11.63
CA TRP A 398 3.72 -28.74 -11.39
C TRP A 398 3.54 -29.21 -9.94
N ASP A 399 3.93 -30.44 -9.63
CA ASP A 399 3.89 -30.94 -8.25
C ASP A 399 5.07 -30.42 -7.42
N ALA A 400 4.84 -30.17 -6.13
CA ALA A 400 5.92 -29.81 -5.21
C ALA A 400 6.99 -30.93 -5.18
N VAL A 401 8.26 -30.56 -5.40
CA VAL A 401 9.38 -31.51 -5.37
C VAL A 401 9.94 -31.58 -3.94
N PRO A 402 9.95 -32.77 -3.30
CA PRO A 402 10.57 -32.96 -1.99
C PRO A 402 12.03 -32.50 -1.98
N ASP A 403 12.46 -31.93 -0.86
CA ASP A 403 13.83 -31.42 -0.65
C ASP A 403 14.27 -30.26 -1.58
N ALA A 404 13.42 -29.79 -2.51
CA ALA A 404 13.73 -28.62 -3.31
C ALA A 404 13.70 -27.35 -2.46
N ALA A 405 14.70 -26.49 -2.64
CA ALA A 405 14.75 -25.14 -2.09
C ALA A 405 14.15 -24.11 -3.07
N THR A 406 14.41 -24.27 -4.38
CA THR A 406 13.91 -23.40 -5.45
C THR A 406 13.65 -24.16 -6.75
N TYR A 407 12.94 -23.55 -7.69
CA TYR A 407 12.81 -23.99 -9.09
C TYR A 407 13.39 -22.95 -10.06
N THR A 408 13.91 -23.43 -11.20
CA THR A 408 14.38 -22.63 -12.33
C THR A 408 13.57 -22.95 -13.57
N LEU A 409 12.92 -21.95 -14.16
CA LEU A 409 12.17 -22.05 -15.42
C LEU A 409 12.95 -21.42 -16.57
N LYS A 410 13.04 -22.15 -17.69
CA LYS A 410 13.67 -21.70 -18.92
C LYS A 410 12.71 -21.76 -20.11
N ARG A 411 12.93 -20.92 -21.11
CA ARG A 411 12.10 -20.80 -22.33
C ARG A 411 12.95 -20.63 -23.59
N ALA A 412 12.52 -21.23 -24.70
CA ALA A 412 13.08 -21.06 -26.04
C ALA A 412 11.98 -20.89 -27.11
N ILE A 413 12.37 -20.45 -28.31
CA ILE A 413 11.51 -20.40 -29.52
C ILE A 413 11.81 -21.53 -30.53
N SER A 414 12.79 -22.38 -30.22
CA SER A 414 13.14 -23.60 -30.96
C SER A 414 13.25 -24.75 -29.95
N PRO A 415 12.86 -25.99 -30.30
CA PRO A 415 12.98 -27.12 -29.37
C PRO A 415 14.43 -27.44 -29.00
N GLU A 416 15.39 -27.08 -29.85
CA GLU A 416 16.84 -27.22 -29.62
C GLU A 416 17.46 -26.06 -28.83
N GLY A 417 16.69 -25.03 -28.50
CA GLY A 417 17.17 -23.82 -27.86
C GLY A 417 17.66 -22.74 -28.85
N PRO A 418 18.43 -21.74 -28.37
CA PRO A 418 18.91 -21.59 -27.00
C PRO A 418 17.78 -21.28 -26.00
N PHE A 419 17.91 -21.81 -24.79
CA PHE A 419 16.98 -21.56 -23.68
C PHE A 419 17.43 -20.35 -22.85
N ALA A 420 16.56 -19.36 -22.72
CA ALA A 420 16.73 -18.24 -21.81
C ALA A 420 16.10 -18.53 -20.45
N VAL A 421 16.73 -18.10 -19.36
CA VAL A 421 16.15 -18.19 -18.01
C VAL A 421 15.00 -17.19 -17.90
N VAL A 422 13.81 -17.68 -17.58
CA VAL A 422 12.63 -16.86 -17.28
C VAL A 422 12.63 -16.49 -15.80
N SER A 423 12.95 -17.45 -14.93
CA SER A 423 13.15 -17.23 -13.49
C SER A 423 14.07 -18.29 -12.90
N SER A 424 14.99 -17.92 -12.01
CA SER A 424 15.97 -18.83 -11.39
C SER A 424 15.75 -19.10 -9.89
N VAL A 425 14.76 -18.46 -9.26
CA VAL A 425 14.57 -18.46 -7.80
C VAL A 425 13.09 -18.60 -7.40
N ILE A 426 12.32 -19.39 -8.16
CA ILE A 426 10.92 -19.65 -7.78
C ILE A 426 10.92 -20.42 -6.44
N PRO A 427 10.31 -19.88 -5.35
CA PRO A 427 10.36 -20.53 -4.04
C PRO A 427 9.72 -21.93 -4.07
N ASN A 428 10.20 -22.85 -3.23
CA ASN A 428 9.62 -24.20 -3.16
C ASN A 428 8.14 -24.25 -2.73
N THR A 429 7.65 -23.19 -2.10
CA THR A 429 6.23 -22.99 -1.75
C THR A 429 5.34 -22.65 -2.94
N GLN A 430 5.94 -22.34 -4.10
CA GLN A 430 5.24 -21.99 -5.34
C GLN A 430 5.35 -23.12 -6.37
N THR A 431 4.21 -23.67 -6.76
CA THR A 431 4.06 -24.79 -7.70
C THR A 431 3.39 -24.39 -9.02
N SER A 432 3.44 -23.09 -9.34
CA SER A 432 2.93 -22.55 -10.60
C SER A 432 3.67 -21.30 -11.03
N TYR A 433 3.75 -21.04 -12.33
CA TYR A 433 4.36 -19.84 -12.90
C TYR A 433 3.55 -19.33 -14.08
N TYR A 434 3.27 -18.01 -14.09
CA TYR A 434 2.53 -17.35 -15.14
C TYR A 434 3.49 -16.56 -16.04
N ASP A 435 3.88 -17.16 -17.16
CA ASP A 435 4.73 -16.52 -18.16
C ASP A 435 3.86 -15.70 -19.12
N THR A 436 4.17 -14.41 -19.28
CA THR A 436 3.24 -13.44 -19.87
C THR A 436 3.90 -12.57 -20.93
N GLY A 437 3.07 -11.87 -21.70
CA GLY A 437 3.52 -10.99 -22.78
C GLY A 437 3.94 -11.70 -24.05
N LEU A 438 3.80 -13.02 -24.13
CA LEU A 438 4.21 -13.87 -25.24
C LEU A 438 3.53 -13.49 -26.56
N ASP A 439 4.25 -13.67 -27.66
CA ASP A 439 3.66 -13.55 -29.00
C ASP A 439 2.68 -14.70 -29.23
N ALA A 440 1.41 -14.37 -29.42
CA ALA A 440 0.35 -15.34 -29.66
C ALA A 440 0.47 -16.07 -31.01
N ALA A 441 1.34 -15.61 -31.91
CA ALA A 441 1.63 -16.28 -33.17
C ALA A 441 2.82 -17.26 -33.09
N ALA A 442 3.56 -17.30 -31.98
CA ALA A 442 4.77 -18.10 -31.83
C ALA A 442 4.54 -19.35 -30.97
N THR A 443 5.34 -20.40 -31.23
CA THR A 443 5.46 -21.58 -30.37
C THR A 443 6.63 -21.40 -29.42
N TYR A 444 6.41 -21.71 -28.14
CA TYR A 444 7.43 -21.65 -27.10
C TYR A 444 7.69 -23.02 -26.50
N TYR A 445 8.93 -23.23 -26.10
CA TYR A 445 9.40 -24.46 -25.48
C TYR A 445 9.93 -24.17 -24.09
N TYR A 446 9.60 -25.01 -23.11
CA TYR A 446 10.00 -24.81 -21.71
C TYR A 446 10.70 -26.02 -21.12
N THR A 447 11.62 -25.75 -20.20
CA THR A 447 12.15 -26.74 -19.26
C THR A 447 12.11 -26.15 -17.85
N LEU A 448 11.93 -27.03 -16.87
CA LEU A 448 11.87 -26.68 -15.46
C LEU A 448 12.78 -27.62 -14.67
N SER A 449 13.59 -27.07 -13.77
CA SER A 449 14.47 -27.83 -12.87
C SER A 449 14.29 -27.38 -11.42
N SER A 450 14.69 -28.24 -10.48
CA SER A 450 14.60 -28.04 -9.04
C SER A 450 16.01 -28.01 -8.43
N THR A 451 16.25 -27.19 -7.41
CA THR A 451 17.57 -27.02 -6.79
C THR A 451 17.50 -27.20 -5.28
N ASN A 452 18.46 -27.92 -4.70
CA ASN A 452 18.69 -27.99 -3.26
C ASN A 452 20.18 -27.80 -2.92
N ILE A 453 20.58 -28.11 -1.68
CA ILE A 453 21.99 -28.01 -1.24
C ILE A 453 22.96 -28.94 -1.99
N ALA A 454 22.47 -30.02 -2.61
CA ALA A 454 23.27 -30.90 -3.45
C ALA A 454 23.41 -30.37 -4.90
N GLY A 455 22.71 -29.29 -5.26
CA GLY A 455 22.75 -28.69 -6.59
C GLY A 455 21.41 -28.72 -7.31
N THR A 456 21.45 -28.37 -8.60
CA THR A 456 20.29 -28.38 -9.50
C THR A 456 20.13 -29.77 -10.10
N GLY A 457 18.93 -30.33 -10.01
CA GLY A 457 18.56 -31.59 -10.64
C GLY A 457 18.47 -31.47 -12.17
N ASP A 458 18.11 -32.58 -12.81
CA ASP A 458 17.88 -32.61 -14.25
C ASP A 458 16.76 -31.65 -14.67
N GLU A 459 16.78 -31.24 -15.94
CA GLU A 459 15.67 -30.52 -16.56
C GLU A 459 14.47 -31.45 -16.75
N SER A 460 13.26 -30.91 -16.64
CA SER A 460 12.04 -31.63 -17.02
C SER A 460 12.09 -32.08 -18.48
N GLN A 461 11.16 -32.96 -18.85
CA GLN A 461 10.88 -33.19 -20.27
C GLN A 461 10.52 -31.87 -20.96
N LEU A 462 10.87 -31.76 -22.25
CA LEU A 462 10.61 -30.58 -23.05
C LEU A 462 9.10 -30.34 -23.17
N LEU A 463 8.66 -29.18 -22.73
CA LEU A 463 7.26 -28.78 -22.78
C LEU A 463 7.05 -27.87 -23.98
N THR A 464 5.92 -27.99 -24.67
CA THR A 464 5.55 -27.13 -25.79
C THR A 464 4.31 -26.31 -25.43
N ALA A 465 4.33 -25.02 -25.71
CA ALA A 465 3.21 -24.12 -25.47
C ALA A 465 2.94 -23.24 -26.68
N ASN A 466 1.67 -23.05 -27.01
CA ASN A 466 1.20 -22.12 -28.05
C ASN A 466 0.28 -21.10 -27.38
N PRO A 467 0.77 -19.92 -27.00
CA PRO A 467 -0.04 -18.85 -26.43
C PRO A 467 -1.17 -18.49 -27.38
N SER A 468 -2.28 -17.99 -26.84
CA SER A 468 -3.49 -17.73 -27.61
C SER A 468 -3.65 -16.25 -27.91
N VAL A 469 -4.26 -15.96 -29.07
CA VAL A 469 -4.60 -14.59 -29.44
C VAL A 469 -5.64 -14.06 -28.43
N PRO A 470 -5.41 -12.90 -27.78
CA PRO A 470 -6.37 -12.31 -26.88
C PRO A 470 -7.72 -12.05 -27.56
N LEU A 471 -8.82 -12.31 -26.86
CA LEU A 471 -10.16 -11.99 -27.35
C LEU A 471 -10.52 -10.54 -27.02
N THR A 472 -11.10 -9.83 -27.99
CA THR A 472 -11.70 -8.52 -27.72
C THR A 472 -12.95 -8.67 -26.87
N GLU A 473 -13.21 -7.72 -25.97
CA GLU A 473 -14.49 -7.70 -25.25
C GLU A 473 -15.67 -7.60 -26.23
N PRO A 474 -16.80 -8.28 -25.96
CA PRO A 474 -18.02 -8.05 -26.74
C PRO A 474 -18.46 -6.59 -26.61
N ALA A 475 -19.05 -6.04 -27.67
CA ALA A 475 -19.50 -4.65 -27.69
C ALA A 475 -21.03 -4.55 -27.66
N ASP A 476 -21.55 -3.34 -27.42
CA ASP A 476 -22.97 -3.02 -27.55
C ASP A 476 -23.92 -3.95 -26.80
N LEU A 477 -23.54 -4.41 -25.60
CA LEU A 477 -24.45 -5.17 -24.76
C LEU A 477 -25.73 -4.36 -24.51
N ARG A 478 -26.88 -5.00 -24.70
CA ARG A 478 -28.21 -4.44 -24.50
C ARG A 478 -29.03 -5.41 -23.67
N ALA A 479 -29.87 -4.86 -22.80
CA ALA A 479 -30.82 -5.63 -22.00
C ALA A 479 -32.24 -5.09 -22.21
N VAL A 480 -33.14 -5.97 -22.64
CA VAL A 480 -34.57 -5.65 -22.81
C VAL A 480 -35.34 -6.41 -21.73
N PRO A 481 -35.86 -5.72 -20.70
CA PRO A 481 -36.63 -6.38 -19.65
C PRO A 481 -37.99 -6.85 -20.17
N GLY A 482 -38.46 -8.00 -19.66
CA GLY A 482 -39.81 -8.51 -19.87
C GLY A 482 -40.36 -9.14 -18.59
N SER A 483 -41.57 -9.70 -18.66
CA SER A 483 -42.17 -10.40 -17.52
C SER A 483 -41.32 -11.61 -17.16
N LYS A 484 -40.79 -11.60 -15.94
CA LYS A 484 -39.91 -12.63 -15.33
C LYS A 484 -38.74 -13.03 -16.23
N ARG A 485 -38.24 -12.09 -17.04
CA ARG A 485 -37.10 -12.33 -17.93
C ARG A 485 -36.32 -11.07 -18.30
N VAL A 486 -35.10 -11.26 -18.77
CA VAL A 486 -34.33 -10.23 -19.49
C VAL A 486 -33.79 -10.84 -20.79
N ASP A 487 -34.06 -10.16 -21.89
CA ASP A 487 -33.55 -10.50 -23.22
C ASP A 487 -32.27 -9.71 -23.48
N LEU A 488 -31.13 -10.40 -23.58
CA LEU A 488 -29.80 -9.82 -23.77
C LEU A 488 -29.32 -10.04 -25.22
N SER A 489 -28.66 -9.02 -25.78
CA SER A 489 -28.01 -9.10 -27.09
C SER A 489 -26.73 -8.25 -27.11
N TRP A 490 -25.74 -8.65 -27.88
CA TRP A 490 -24.46 -7.93 -28.02
C TRP A 490 -23.87 -8.11 -29.43
N THR A 491 -22.82 -7.36 -29.72
CA THR A 491 -21.95 -7.57 -30.89
C THR A 491 -20.87 -8.59 -30.53
N GLY A 492 -20.71 -9.62 -31.36
CA GLY A 492 -19.78 -10.72 -31.10
C GLY A 492 -18.32 -10.36 -31.31
N SER A 493 -17.43 -10.95 -30.50
CA SER A 493 -15.97 -10.87 -30.64
C SER A 493 -15.43 -11.89 -31.66
N PRO A 494 -14.55 -11.50 -32.60
CA PRO A 494 -13.86 -12.43 -33.48
C PRO A 494 -13.08 -13.51 -32.71
N GLY A 495 -13.17 -14.77 -33.16
CA GLY A 495 -12.46 -15.90 -32.53
C GLY A 495 -13.08 -16.44 -31.24
N ALA A 496 -14.20 -15.87 -30.77
CA ALA A 496 -14.97 -16.39 -29.65
C ALA A 496 -15.64 -17.71 -30.04
N ALA A 497 -15.51 -18.72 -29.19
CA ALA A 497 -16.26 -19.98 -29.32
C ALA A 497 -17.56 -19.95 -28.50
N VAL A 498 -17.55 -19.27 -27.36
CA VAL A 498 -18.69 -19.19 -26.44
C VAL A 498 -18.70 -17.83 -25.73
N TYR A 499 -19.86 -17.38 -25.29
CA TYR A 499 -20.02 -16.21 -24.43
C TYR A 499 -20.53 -16.62 -23.06
N GLN A 500 -19.88 -16.14 -22.00
CA GLN A 500 -20.39 -16.27 -20.63
C GLN A 500 -21.23 -15.08 -20.27
N VAL A 501 -22.49 -15.33 -19.91
CA VAL A 501 -23.42 -14.30 -19.47
C VAL A 501 -23.41 -14.27 -17.96
N LYS A 502 -23.13 -13.10 -17.39
CA LYS A 502 -22.98 -12.93 -15.96
C LYS A 502 -23.94 -11.88 -15.43
N ARG A 503 -24.45 -12.09 -14.22
CA ARG A 503 -25.45 -11.25 -13.56
C ARG A 503 -25.04 -10.94 -12.13
N SER A 504 -25.38 -9.74 -11.68
CA SER A 504 -25.25 -9.26 -10.30
C SER A 504 -26.52 -8.50 -9.91
N THR A 505 -26.82 -8.45 -8.61
CA THR A 505 -27.81 -7.52 -8.04
C THR A 505 -27.17 -6.22 -7.54
N GLY A 506 -25.84 -6.15 -7.47
CA GLY A 506 -25.05 -4.96 -7.16
C GLY A 506 -24.34 -4.39 -8.40
N SER A 507 -24.29 -3.05 -8.50
CA SER A 507 -23.55 -2.32 -9.54
C SER A 507 -22.05 -2.64 -9.44
N GLY A 508 -21.40 -2.93 -10.56
CA GLY A 508 -19.97 -3.26 -10.61
C GLY A 508 -19.59 -4.67 -10.12
N GLY A 509 -20.57 -5.51 -9.78
CA GLY A 509 -20.39 -6.90 -9.36
C GLY A 509 -20.43 -7.11 -7.83
N PRO A 510 -19.89 -8.24 -7.32
CA PRO A 510 -19.32 -9.35 -8.08
C PRO A 510 -20.37 -10.03 -8.97
N TYR A 511 -19.94 -10.44 -10.17
CA TYR A 511 -20.82 -11.07 -11.14
C TYR A 511 -20.78 -12.59 -11.04
N THR A 512 -21.94 -13.24 -11.20
CA THR A 512 -22.08 -14.70 -11.23
C THR A 512 -22.49 -15.15 -12.62
N VAL A 513 -21.90 -16.23 -13.14
CA VAL A 513 -22.30 -16.80 -14.44
C VAL A 513 -23.70 -17.38 -14.30
N ILE A 514 -24.63 -16.96 -15.17
CA ILE A 514 -26.00 -17.46 -15.21
C ILE A 514 -26.27 -18.38 -16.41
N GLY A 515 -25.35 -18.41 -17.37
CA GLY A 515 -25.43 -19.28 -18.53
C GLY A 515 -24.35 -18.95 -19.55
N SER A 516 -24.24 -19.83 -20.55
CA SER A 516 -23.35 -19.68 -21.69
C SER A 516 -24.12 -19.84 -23.00
N THR A 517 -23.63 -19.23 -24.07
CA THR A 517 -24.25 -19.31 -25.40
C THR A 517 -23.21 -19.20 -26.51
N TYR A 518 -23.43 -19.91 -27.62
CA TYR A 518 -22.59 -19.83 -28.83
C TYR A 518 -23.00 -18.67 -29.75
N GLY A 519 -24.21 -18.14 -29.57
CA GLY A 519 -24.72 -16.97 -30.30
C GLY A 519 -24.53 -15.67 -29.54
N THR A 520 -24.91 -14.56 -30.14
CA THR A 520 -24.76 -13.21 -29.56
C THR A 520 -26.01 -12.72 -28.82
N SER A 521 -26.79 -13.66 -28.28
CA SER A 521 -28.00 -13.36 -27.51
C SER A 521 -28.26 -14.40 -26.43
N TYR A 522 -28.87 -13.97 -25.34
CA TYR A 522 -29.26 -14.84 -24.22
C TYR A 522 -30.55 -14.35 -23.58
N ARG A 523 -31.43 -15.28 -23.21
CA ARG A 523 -32.66 -14.98 -22.48
C ARG A 523 -32.52 -15.48 -21.05
N ASP A 524 -32.38 -14.57 -20.10
CA ASP A 524 -32.45 -14.89 -18.69
C ASP A 524 -33.91 -15.06 -18.27
N THR A 525 -34.37 -16.30 -18.05
CA THR A 525 -35.71 -16.62 -17.53
C THR A 525 -35.76 -16.75 -16.01
N GLY A 526 -34.62 -16.59 -15.33
CA GLY A 526 -34.52 -16.65 -13.87
C GLY A 526 -34.64 -15.27 -13.22
N ALA A 527 -35.02 -14.25 -13.97
CA ALA A 527 -35.14 -12.88 -13.49
C ALA A 527 -36.50 -12.65 -12.82
N VAL A 528 -36.52 -11.90 -11.72
CA VAL A 528 -37.75 -11.58 -10.97
C VAL A 528 -38.23 -10.17 -11.31
N ASP A 529 -39.54 -10.02 -11.52
CA ASP A 529 -40.16 -8.70 -11.75
C ASP A 529 -39.90 -7.75 -10.58
N GLY A 530 -39.51 -6.51 -10.91
CA GLY A 530 -39.18 -5.46 -9.95
C GLY A 530 -37.78 -5.56 -9.32
N GLN A 531 -37.05 -6.67 -9.50
CA GLN A 531 -35.66 -6.77 -9.04
C GLN A 531 -34.73 -6.09 -10.04
N THR A 532 -33.81 -5.26 -9.55
CA THR A 532 -32.75 -4.69 -10.39
C THR A 532 -31.61 -5.70 -10.56
N TYR A 533 -31.17 -5.86 -11.81
CA TYR A 533 -30.03 -6.68 -12.18
C TYR A 533 -29.05 -5.89 -13.05
N TYR A 534 -27.77 -6.26 -12.95
CA TYR A 534 -26.67 -5.78 -13.77
C TYR A 534 -26.06 -6.95 -14.52
N TYR A 535 -25.89 -6.80 -15.83
CA TYR A 535 -25.37 -7.83 -16.72
C TYR A 535 -24.07 -7.40 -17.36
N VAL A 536 -23.16 -8.35 -17.48
CA VAL A 536 -21.94 -8.26 -18.30
C VAL A 536 -21.77 -9.55 -19.08
N VAL A 537 -21.08 -9.48 -20.20
CA VAL A 537 -20.75 -10.65 -21.03
C VAL A 537 -19.25 -10.68 -21.30
N SER A 538 -18.63 -11.87 -21.25
CA SER A 538 -17.27 -12.09 -21.73
C SER A 538 -17.25 -13.12 -22.85
N ALA A 539 -16.39 -12.93 -23.84
CA ALA A 539 -16.09 -13.92 -24.87
C ALA A 539 -15.06 -14.92 -24.36
N GLU A 540 -15.20 -16.18 -24.71
CA GLU A 540 -14.29 -17.27 -24.35
C GLU A 540 -14.06 -18.21 -25.55
N ASN A 541 -12.87 -18.79 -25.62
CA ASN A 541 -12.58 -19.97 -26.41
C ASN A 541 -11.79 -20.98 -25.55
N VAL A 542 -11.20 -22.00 -26.14
CA VAL A 542 -10.51 -23.08 -25.39
C VAL A 542 -9.34 -22.58 -24.54
N SER A 543 -8.78 -21.41 -24.84
CA SER A 543 -7.51 -20.95 -24.29
C SER A 543 -7.46 -19.43 -24.01
N ALA A 544 -8.53 -18.70 -24.30
CA ALA A 544 -8.61 -17.26 -24.11
C ALA A 544 -9.99 -16.81 -23.59
N ARG A 545 -9.99 -15.72 -22.84
CA ARG A 545 -11.12 -15.00 -22.25
C ARG A 545 -10.93 -13.51 -22.46
N SER A 546 -12.01 -12.81 -22.83
CA SER A 546 -12.01 -11.36 -22.92
C SER A 546 -12.32 -10.68 -21.59
N MET A 547 -12.05 -9.38 -21.51
CA MET A 547 -12.71 -8.51 -20.52
C MET A 547 -14.24 -8.61 -20.63
N ASN A 548 -14.90 -8.32 -19.53
CA ASN A 548 -16.34 -8.13 -19.48
C ASN A 548 -16.71 -6.87 -20.28
N THR A 549 -17.82 -6.93 -21.02
CA THR A 549 -18.46 -5.74 -21.57
C THR A 549 -18.70 -4.67 -20.49
N LEU A 550 -18.93 -3.43 -20.92
CA LEU A 550 -19.62 -2.45 -20.08
C LEU A 550 -20.92 -3.05 -19.52
N GLN A 551 -21.18 -2.78 -18.25
CA GLN A 551 -22.36 -3.30 -17.58
C GLN A 551 -23.63 -2.65 -18.13
N VAL A 552 -24.71 -3.42 -18.24
CA VAL A 552 -26.07 -2.89 -18.48
C VAL A 552 -27.00 -3.22 -17.33
N ARG A 553 -27.92 -2.30 -17.06
CA ARG A 553 -28.95 -2.44 -16.04
C ARG A 553 -30.26 -2.92 -16.66
N ALA A 554 -31.00 -3.79 -15.96
CA ALA A 554 -32.37 -4.11 -16.32
C ALA A 554 -33.24 -4.39 -15.08
N VAL A 555 -34.52 -4.04 -15.18
CA VAL A 555 -35.55 -4.34 -14.17
C VAL A 555 -36.70 -5.05 -14.88
N PRO A 556 -36.83 -6.39 -14.75
CA PRO A 556 -37.94 -7.14 -15.33
C PRO A 556 -39.29 -6.58 -14.87
N TYR A 557 -40.27 -6.62 -15.76
CA TYR A 557 -41.59 -6.02 -15.52
C TYR A 557 -42.67 -6.71 -16.36
N THR A 558 -43.83 -6.94 -15.75
CA THR A 558 -45.04 -7.37 -16.45
C THR A 558 -45.86 -6.16 -16.89
N ALA A 559 -45.70 -5.74 -18.16
CA ALA A 559 -46.54 -4.71 -18.76
C ALA A 559 -47.90 -5.27 -19.20
N PRO A 560 -49.02 -4.58 -18.91
CA PRO A 560 -50.31 -4.91 -19.50
C PRO A 560 -50.26 -4.83 -21.03
N LYS A 561 -50.89 -5.78 -21.73
CA LYS A 561 -50.96 -5.77 -23.19
C LYS A 561 -51.65 -4.50 -23.69
N GLY A 562 -50.97 -3.73 -24.54
CA GLY A 562 -51.45 -2.45 -25.06
C GLY A 562 -51.03 -1.22 -24.25
N ALA A 563 -50.27 -1.40 -23.15
CA ALA A 563 -49.67 -0.28 -22.43
C ALA A 563 -48.63 0.48 -23.31
N PRO A 564 -48.42 1.79 -23.09
CA PRO A 564 -47.46 2.56 -23.87
C PRO A 564 -46.00 2.14 -23.65
N ALA A 565 -45.09 2.57 -24.52
CA ALA A 565 -43.65 2.37 -24.35
C ALA A 565 -43.07 3.22 -23.20
N ALA A 566 -41.83 2.95 -22.81
CA ALA A 566 -41.10 3.80 -21.87
C ALA A 566 -40.87 5.20 -22.48
N PRO A 567 -41.01 6.28 -21.70
CA PRO A 567 -40.60 7.62 -22.13
C PRO A 567 -39.12 7.68 -22.51
N THR A 568 -38.81 8.40 -23.60
CA THR A 568 -37.45 8.70 -24.10
C THR A 568 -37.19 10.21 -24.07
N GLY A 569 -35.99 10.64 -24.48
CA GLY A 569 -35.62 12.07 -24.52
C GLY A 569 -35.66 12.74 -23.15
N THR A 570 -35.48 11.95 -22.09
CA THR A 570 -35.65 12.38 -20.72
C THR A 570 -34.47 13.25 -20.27
N VAL A 571 -34.74 14.46 -19.79
CA VAL A 571 -33.72 15.40 -19.28
C VAL A 571 -34.15 16.05 -17.96
N THR A 572 -33.18 16.52 -17.18
CA THR A 572 -33.43 17.17 -15.89
C THR A 572 -32.71 18.52 -15.77
N GLU A 573 -33.40 19.50 -15.22
CA GLU A 573 -32.85 20.81 -14.88
C GLU A 573 -33.02 21.05 -13.38
N ALA A 574 -31.91 21.00 -12.64
CA ALA A 574 -31.88 21.29 -11.21
C ALA A 574 -31.69 22.80 -10.98
N ALA A 575 -32.36 23.35 -9.97
CA ALA A 575 -32.14 24.71 -9.48
C ALA A 575 -32.38 24.75 -7.96
N TYR A 576 -32.19 25.92 -7.34
CA TYR A 576 -32.39 26.06 -5.90
C TYR A 576 -33.86 25.79 -5.52
N GLY A 577 -34.10 24.74 -4.74
CA GLY A 577 -35.43 24.33 -4.26
C GLY A 577 -36.34 23.68 -5.31
N GLN A 578 -35.86 23.39 -6.51
CA GLN A 578 -36.68 22.77 -7.57
C GLN A 578 -35.88 21.90 -8.53
N ILE A 579 -36.54 20.89 -9.09
CA ILE A 579 -36.05 20.10 -10.23
C ILE A 579 -37.13 20.07 -11.30
N VAL A 580 -36.77 20.36 -12.54
CA VAL A 580 -37.67 20.22 -13.70
C VAL A 580 -37.26 19.00 -14.51
N LEU A 581 -38.25 18.18 -14.85
CA LEU A 581 -38.11 16.98 -15.69
C LEU A 581 -38.81 17.24 -17.02
N HIS A 582 -38.20 16.84 -18.12
CA HIS A 582 -38.79 16.85 -19.46
C HIS A 582 -38.60 15.49 -20.13
N TRP A 583 -39.52 15.13 -21.04
CA TRP A 583 -39.46 13.89 -21.84
C TRP A 583 -40.23 14.05 -23.16
N ASP A 584 -39.97 13.16 -24.12
CA ASP A 584 -40.70 13.17 -25.39
C ASP A 584 -42.14 12.64 -25.22
N ALA A 585 -43.06 13.13 -26.06
CA ALA A 585 -44.42 12.60 -26.07
C ALA A 585 -44.44 11.12 -26.52
N VAL A 586 -45.01 10.25 -25.70
CA VAL A 586 -45.16 8.82 -25.98
C VAL A 586 -46.48 8.58 -26.71
N ARG A 587 -46.42 7.88 -27.85
CA ARG A 587 -47.60 7.48 -28.62
C ARG A 587 -48.57 6.66 -27.76
N ASP A 588 -49.87 6.91 -27.93
CA ASP A 588 -50.98 6.27 -27.22
C ASP A 588 -50.99 6.49 -25.68
N ALA A 589 -50.13 7.35 -25.15
CA ALA A 589 -50.15 7.73 -23.74
C ALA A 589 -51.25 8.77 -23.47
N SER A 590 -52.07 8.53 -22.44
CA SER A 590 -53.06 9.49 -21.96
C SER A 590 -52.59 10.27 -20.72
N GLU A 591 -51.56 9.77 -20.04
CA GLU A 591 -51.02 10.30 -18.78
C GLU A 591 -49.58 9.80 -18.58
N TYR A 592 -48.78 10.54 -17.81
CA TYR A 592 -47.47 10.15 -17.32
C TYR A 592 -47.47 10.14 -15.79
N THR A 593 -46.80 9.16 -15.19
CA THR A 593 -46.56 9.07 -13.75
C THR A 593 -45.09 9.31 -13.46
N ILE A 594 -44.82 10.24 -12.53
CA ILE A 594 -43.47 10.59 -12.09
C ILE A 594 -43.23 9.90 -10.75
N LYS A 595 -42.14 9.14 -10.69
CA LYS A 595 -41.68 8.47 -9.47
C LYS A 595 -40.34 9.03 -9.03
N ARG A 596 -40.11 9.09 -7.73
CA ARG A 596 -38.89 9.61 -7.11
C ARG A 596 -38.34 8.63 -6.07
N ALA A 597 -37.02 8.56 -5.95
CA ALA A 597 -36.30 7.82 -4.91
C ALA A 597 -35.12 8.63 -4.36
N SER A 598 -34.64 8.24 -3.18
CA SER A 598 -33.39 8.73 -2.56
C SER A 598 -32.17 7.86 -2.87
N SER A 599 -32.37 6.74 -3.58
CA SER A 599 -31.33 5.82 -4.04
C SER A 599 -31.60 5.42 -5.48
N TYR A 600 -30.54 5.19 -6.25
CA TYR A 600 -30.61 4.81 -7.66
C TYR A 600 -31.40 3.53 -7.90
N ASN A 601 -31.33 2.57 -6.97
CA ASN A 601 -32.07 1.30 -7.04
C ASN A 601 -33.44 1.35 -6.34
N GLY A 602 -33.86 2.53 -5.87
CA GLY A 602 -35.13 2.72 -5.20
C GLY A 602 -35.08 2.44 -3.69
N PRO A 603 -36.26 2.23 -3.06
CA PRO A 603 -37.59 2.15 -3.68
C PRO A 603 -38.04 3.48 -4.29
N TYR A 604 -38.72 3.41 -5.44
CA TYR A 604 -39.31 4.56 -6.13
C TYR A 604 -40.78 4.72 -5.75
N THR A 605 -41.17 5.93 -5.35
CA THR A 605 -42.56 6.26 -4.99
C THR A 605 -43.14 7.27 -5.97
N THR A 606 -44.42 7.12 -6.31
CA THR A 606 -45.13 8.08 -7.16
C THR A 606 -45.30 9.40 -6.44
N ILE A 607 -44.89 10.50 -7.07
CA ILE A 607 -45.03 11.85 -6.52
C ILE A 607 -46.06 12.70 -7.29
N ALA A 608 -46.32 12.38 -8.56
CA ALA A 608 -47.28 13.09 -9.39
C ALA A 608 -47.73 12.28 -10.61
N SER A 609 -48.86 12.68 -11.20
CA SER A 609 -49.26 12.32 -12.56
C SER A 609 -49.59 13.58 -13.36
N THR A 610 -49.33 13.57 -14.67
CA THR A 610 -49.56 14.72 -15.55
C THR A 610 -49.84 14.28 -16.98
N LYS A 611 -50.57 15.11 -17.73
CA LYS A 611 -50.75 14.95 -19.19
C LYS A 611 -49.68 15.67 -20.02
N ARG A 612 -48.89 16.53 -19.38
CA ARG A 612 -47.82 17.29 -20.02
C ARG A 612 -46.57 16.41 -20.15
N THR A 613 -45.67 16.80 -21.03
CA THR A 613 -44.34 16.20 -21.22
C THR A 613 -43.27 16.84 -20.33
N SER A 614 -43.71 17.49 -19.24
CA SER A 614 -42.83 18.15 -18.27
C SER A 614 -43.44 18.11 -16.88
N PHE A 615 -42.59 18.05 -15.85
CA PHE A 615 -42.99 18.15 -14.45
C PHE A 615 -41.96 18.93 -13.64
N LYS A 616 -42.43 19.82 -12.75
CA LYS A 616 -41.59 20.57 -11.83
C LYS A 616 -41.82 20.07 -10.41
N ASP A 617 -40.80 19.46 -9.82
CA ASP A 617 -40.79 19.06 -8.42
C ASP A 617 -40.23 20.20 -7.56
N THR A 618 -41.07 20.75 -6.68
CA THR A 618 -40.69 21.78 -5.69
C THR A 618 -40.61 21.22 -4.26
N LYS A 619 -40.84 19.91 -4.08
CA LYS A 619 -40.78 19.23 -2.77
C LYS A 619 -39.42 18.55 -2.58
N VAL A 620 -38.37 19.25 -2.95
CA VAL A 620 -36.98 18.78 -2.95
C VAL A 620 -36.14 19.61 -1.99
N THR A 621 -35.16 18.96 -1.37
CA THR A 621 -34.22 19.61 -0.46
C THR A 621 -32.90 19.84 -1.18
N ASN A 622 -32.37 21.07 -1.11
CA ASN A 622 -31.09 21.38 -1.72
C ASN A 622 -29.97 20.48 -1.17
N GLY A 623 -29.01 20.13 -2.03
CA GLY A 623 -27.91 19.24 -1.74
C GLY A 623 -28.26 17.75 -1.69
N SER A 624 -29.55 17.39 -1.64
CA SER A 624 -29.97 15.99 -1.69
C SER A 624 -30.06 15.51 -3.14
N THR A 625 -29.38 14.41 -3.47
CA THR A 625 -29.50 13.79 -4.80
C THR A 625 -30.78 12.97 -4.87
N TYR A 626 -31.57 13.19 -5.91
CA TYR A 626 -32.81 12.47 -6.18
C TYR A 626 -32.72 11.71 -7.49
N TYR A 627 -33.43 10.58 -7.53
CA TYR A 627 -33.54 9.72 -8.68
C TYR A 627 -34.97 9.70 -9.18
N TYR A 628 -35.21 9.94 -10.47
CA TYR A 628 -36.55 9.99 -11.05
C TYR A 628 -36.74 8.94 -12.13
N MET A 629 -37.94 8.37 -12.18
CA MET A 629 -38.40 7.52 -13.26
C MET A 629 -39.75 8.02 -13.76
N ILE A 630 -39.97 7.98 -15.07
CA ILE A 630 -41.24 8.36 -15.67
C ILE A 630 -41.85 7.13 -16.35
N THR A 631 -43.13 6.86 -16.12
CA THR A 631 -43.89 5.82 -16.84
C THR A 631 -45.03 6.46 -17.60
N ALA A 632 -45.22 6.10 -18.86
CA ALA A 632 -46.40 6.47 -19.63
C ALA A 632 -47.56 5.49 -19.35
N LYS A 633 -48.80 5.98 -19.36
CA LYS A 633 -50.00 5.19 -19.05
C LYS A 633 -51.12 5.47 -20.05
N ASN A 634 -51.90 4.43 -20.36
CA ASN A 634 -53.16 4.53 -21.10
C ASN A 634 -54.27 3.68 -20.47
N ARG A 635 -55.37 3.46 -21.20
CA ARG A 635 -56.51 2.65 -20.74
C ARG A 635 -56.16 1.20 -20.37
N TYR A 636 -55.06 0.66 -20.90
CA TYR A 636 -54.60 -0.70 -20.62
C TYR A 636 -53.69 -0.76 -19.38
N GLY A 637 -53.13 0.37 -18.95
CA GLY A 637 -52.27 0.47 -17.77
C GLY A 637 -50.98 1.24 -18.04
N ALA A 638 -50.07 1.19 -17.07
CA ALA A 638 -48.75 1.82 -17.15
C ALA A 638 -47.78 0.92 -17.94
N GLY A 639 -46.98 1.55 -18.80
CA GLY A 639 -45.86 0.94 -19.47
C GLY A 639 -44.60 0.84 -18.59
N PRO A 640 -43.48 0.36 -19.15
CA PRO A 640 -42.19 0.36 -18.48
C PRO A 640 -41.73 1.80 -18.12
N ALA A 641 -40.87 1.89 -17.12
CA ALA A 641 -40.26 3.15 -16.71
C ALA A 641 -39.11 3.55 -17.66
N SER A 642 -38.84 4.85 -17.74
CA SER A 642 -37.57 5.37 -18.25
C SER A 642 -36.39 4.85 -17.42
N GLU A 643 -35.17 5.01 -17.95
CA GLU A 643 -33.98 4.91 -17.09
C GLU A 643 -34.03 5.97 -15.97
N PRO A 644 -33.39 5.70 -14.81
CA PRO A 644 -33.30 6.67 -13.73
C PRO A 644 -32.58 7.95 -14.18
N LEU A 645 -33.26 9.07 -13.98
CA LEU A 645 -32.66 10.39 -14.06
C LEU A 645 -32.08 10.79 -12.71
N ILE A 646 -30.94 11.47 -12.69
CA ILE A 646 -30.25 11.88 -11.46
C ILE A 646 -30.18 13.40 -11.39
N ALA A 647 -30.68 14.00 -10.32
CA ALA A 647 -30.65 15.44 -10.14
C ALA A 647 -30.41 15.84 -8.68
N THR A 648 -29.58 16.86 -8.46
CA THR A 648 -29.27 17.41 -7.14
C THR A 648 -29.57 18.92 -7.14
N PRO A 649 -30.72 19.35 -6.58
CA PRO A 649 -31.05 20.78 -6.51
C PRO A 649 -30.02 21.46 -5.63
N SER A 650 -29.48 22.58 -6.08
CA SER A 650 -28.32 23.21 -5.46
C SER A 650 -28.39 24.72 -5.63
N ARG A 651 -27.71 25.45 -4.74
CA ARG A 651 -27.46 26.89 -4.95
C ARG A 651 -26.46 27.02 -6.09
N VAL A 652 -26.72 27.91 -7.05
CA VAL A 652 -25.78 28.26 -8.12
C VAL A 652 -25.22 29.64 -7.85
N ILE A 653 -23.90 29.77 -7.91
CA ILE A 653 -23.16 31.03 -7.87
C ILE A 653 -22.45 31.15 -9.22
N VAL A 654 -22.61 32.28 -9.90
CA VAL A 654 -22.02 32.53 -11.22
C VAL A 654 -20.76 33.37 -11.08
N VAL A 655 -19.64 32.88 -11.61
CA VAL A 655 -18.39 33.62 -11.73
C VAL A 655 -18.20 34.04 -13.18
N ALA A 656 -18.06 35.34 -13.43
CA ALA A 656 -17.83 35.87 -14.76
C ALA A 656 -16.81 37.00 -14.71
N LYS A 657 -15.70 36.83 -15.44
CA LYS A 657 -14.58 37.79 -15.43
C LYS A 657 -14.97 39.19 -15.97
N ASP A 658 -15.99 39.24 -16.83
CA ASP A 658 -16.54 40.45 -17.42
C ASP A 658 -17.51 41.22 -16.49
N GLY A 659 -17.78 40.70 -15.29
CA GLY A 659 -18.71 41.30 -14.32
C GLY A 659 -20.17 40.92 -14.52
N THR A 660 -20.51 40.02 -15.46
CA THR A 660 -21.90 39.57 -15.71
C THR A 660 -22.37 38.45 -14.78
N GLY A 661 -21.61 38.14 -13.74
CA GLY A 661 -21.89 37.10 -12.74
C GLY A 661 -21.97 37.68 -11.33
N ASP A 662 -22.22 36.82 -10.34
CA ASP A 662 -22.25 37.20 -8.92
C ASP A 662 -20.85 37.62 -8.41
N PHE A 663 -19.79 37.01 -8.95
CA PHE A 663 -18.40 37.30 -8.62
C PHE A 663 -17.53 37.37 -9.87
N THR A 664 -16.40 38.06 -9.79
CA THR A 664 -15.40 38.15 -10.86
C THR A 664 -14.23 37.17 -10.70
N THR A 665 -14.07 36.59 -9.51
CA THR A 665 -13.03 35.60 -9.18
C THR A 665 -13.63 34.34 -8.57
N VAL A 666 -12.95 33.21 -8.77
CA VAL A 666 -13.38 31.92 -8.22
C VAL A 666 -13.20 31.89 -6.71
N GLN A 667 -12.11 32.47 -6.19
CA GLN A 667 -11.88 32.49 -4.74
C GLN A 667 -12.97 33.27 -4.00
N ALA A 668 -13.40 34.44 -4.51
CA ALA A 668 -14.47 35.22 -3.86
C ALA A 668 -15.80 34.46 -3.81
N ALA A 669 -16.11 33.68 -4.85
CA ALA A 669 -17.29 32.81 -4.84
C ALA A 669 -17.19 31.72 -3.76
N ILE A 670 -16.04 31.09 -3.59
CA ILE A 670 -15.79 30.11 -2.52
C ILE A 670 -15.93 30.78 -1.15
N ASP A 671 -15.33 31.95 -0.96
CA ASP A 671 -15.34 32.70 0.29
C ASP A 671 -16.76 33.04 0.74
N SER A 672 -17.66 33.31 -0.21
CA SER A 672 -19.09 33.57 0.06
C SER A 672 -19.90 32.35 0.54
N VAL A 673 -19.37 31.13 0.37
CA VAL A 673 -20.03 29.90 0.84
C VAL A 673 -19.77 29.72 2.34
N PRO A 674 -20.80 29.57 3.19
CA PRO A 674 -20.63 29.30 4.61
C PRO A 674 -19.84 28.02 4.89
N GLN A 675 -19.08 28.01 5.97
CA GLN A 675 -18.37 26.82 6.46
C GLN A 675 -19.35 25.71 6.89
N ASN A 676 -18.90 24.46 6.81
CA ASN A 676 -19.57 23.21 7.17
C ASN A 676 -20.94 23.01 6.52
N ARG A 677 -21.18 23.69 5.40
CA ARG A 677 -22.43 23.62 4.65
C ARG A 677 -22.62 22.21 4.08
N GLN A 678 -23.66 21.53 4.54
CA GLN A 678 -23.97 20.17 4.09
C GLN A 678 -24.60 20.14 2.70
N GLU A 679 -25.38 21.16 2.33
CA GLU A 679 -25.99 21.18 1.01
C GLU A 679 -24.99 21.62 -0.07
N ARG A 680 -25.06 20.93 -1.21
CA ARG A 680 -24.21 21.23 -2.37
C ARG A 680 -24.38 22.67 -2.86
N THR A 681 -23.26 23.30 -3.19
CA THR A 681 -23.21 24.62 -3.85
C THR A 681 -22.44 24.49 -5.16
N VAL A 682 -23.08 24.90 -6.25
CA VAL A 682 -22.49 24.93 -7.59
C VAL A 682 -21.89 26.31 -7.82
N ILE A 683 -20.62 26.34 -8.22
CA ILE A 683 -19.90 27.52 -8.69
C ILE A 683 -19.75 27.34 -10.20
N TYR A 684 -20.59 28.04 -10.96
CA TYR A 684 -20.58 28.02 -12.42
C TYR A 684 -19.64 29.12 -12.93
N ILE A 685 -18.64 28.75 -13.72
CA ILE A 685 -17.57 29.65 -14.16
C ILE A 685 -17.72 29.90 -15.66
N LYS A 686 -18.01 31.14 -16.05
CA LYS A 686 -18.08 31.53 -17.47
C LYS A 686 -16.70 31.54 -18.12
N LYS A 687 -16.66 31.54 -19.46
CA LYS A 687 -15.41 31.61 -20.23
C LYS A 687 -14.51 32.77 -19.78
N GLY A 688 -13.22 32.49 -19.67
CA GLY A 688 -12.20 33.45 -19.26
C GLY A 688 -10.92 32.77 -18.78
N ILE A 689 -9.83 33.54 -18.78
CA ILE A 689 -8.56 33.14 -18.14
C ILE A 689 -8.49 33.79 -16.76
N TYR A 690 -8.56 33.00 -15.70
CA TYR A 690 -8.55 33.42 -14.31
C TYR A 690 -7.15 33.16 -13.72
N LYS A 691 -6.33 34.21 -13.61
CA LYS A 691 -5.00 34.12 -12.99
C LYS A 691 -5.11 34.35 -11.49
N GLU A 692 -5.42 33.28 -10.75
CA GLU A 692 -5.62 33.30 -9.30
C GLU A 692 -5.24 31.94 -8.69
N LYS A 693 -4.86 31.94 -7.42
CA LYS A 693 -4.72 30.71 -6.63
C LYS A 693 -6.09 30.43 -5.99
N VAL A 694 -6.59 29.21 -6.18
CA VAL A 694 -7.91 28.80 -5.68
C VAL A 694 -7.74 27.79 -4.57
N ILE A 695 -8.32 28.06 -3.40
CA ILE A 695 -8.29 27.17 -2.24
C ILE A 695 -9.74 26.93 -1.78
N ALA A 696 -10.20 25.69 -1.97
CA ALA A 696 -11.44 25.17 -1.42
C ALA A 696 -11.13 24.31 -0.18
N PRO A 697 -11.23 24.88 1.03
CA PRO A 697 -10.77 24.25 2.28
C PRO A 697 -11.65 23.07 2.72
N VAL A 698 -11.15 22.29 3.69
CA VAL A 698 -11.80 21.06 4.18
C VAL A 698 -13.15 21.33 4.85
N ASP A 699 -13.30 22.50 5.46
CA ASP A 699 -14.53 22.97 6.10
C ASP A 699 -15.56 23.50 5.10
N LYS A 700 -15.32 23.39 3.79
CA LYS A 700 -16.32 23.69 2.74
C LYS A 700 -16.54 22.46 1.84
N PRO A 701 -17.21 21.40 2.35
CA PRO A 701 -17.53 20.22 1.56
C PRO A 701 -18.60 20.50 0.50
N ASN A 702 -18.80 19.55 -0.41
CA ASN A 702 -19.88 19.57 -1.42
C ASN A 702 -19.87 20.81 -2.33
N LEU A 703 -18.70 21.29 -2.74
CA LEU A 703 -18.59 22.32 -3.78
C LEU A 703 -18.51 21.68 -5.16
N SER A 704 -19.27 22.19 -6.12
CA SER A 704 -19.22 21.75 -7.52
C SER A 704 -18.79 22.88 -8.43
N PHE A 705 -17.60 22.78 -9.00
CA PHE A 705 -17.08 23.75 -9.95
C PHE A 705 -17.42 23.30 -11.37
N VAL A 706 -18.18 24.10 -12.11
CA VAL A 706 -18.63 23.76 -13.46
C VAL A 706 -18.22 24.88 -14.41
N GLY A 707 -17.26 24.59 -15.29
CA GLY A 707 -16.89 25.53 -16.34
C GLY A 707 -17.93 25.55 -17.46
N GLU A 708 -18.09 26.70 -18.12
CA GLU A 708 -18.88 26.84 -19.34
C GLU A 708 -18.26 26.02 -20.50
N SER A 709 -16.94 25.88 -20.52
CA SER A 709 -16.20 25.16 -21.56
C SER A 709 -14.85 24.67 -21.06
N ARG A 710 -14.53 23.42 -21.39
CA ARG A 710 -13.25 22.74 -21.06
C ARG A 710 -12.03 23.57 -21.43
N SER A 711 -11.97 24.14 -22.63
CA SER A 711 -10.85 24.98 -23.08
C SER A 711 -11.10 26.48 -22.89
N GLY A 712 -12.36 26.91 -22.80
CA GLY A 712 -12.72 28.33 -22.66
C GLY A 712 -12.63 28.89 -21.24
N VAL A 713 -12.61 28.02 -20.21
CA VAL A 713 -12.40 28.38 -18.81
C VAL A 713 -11.04 27.89 -18.37
N VAL A 714 -10.12 28.80 -18.05
CA VAL A 714 -8.74 28.48 -17.67
C VAL A 714 -8.43 29.08 -16.30
N ILE A 715 -8.20 28.23 -15.29
CA ILE A 715 -7.67 28.65 -13.98
C ILE A 715 -6.15 28.44 -14.02
N THR A 716 -5.37 29.51 -13.81
CA THR A 716 -3.92 29.46 -14.00
C THR A 716 -3.15 30.17 -12.89
N TYR A 717 -2.03 29.58 -12.49
CA TYR A 717 -1.01 30.23 -11.66
C TYR A 717 0.39 29.75 -12.07
N ASP A 718 1.43 30.14 -11.34
CA ASP A 718 2.84 29.93 -11.70
C ASP A 718 3.76 29.66 -10.49
N MET A 719 3.21 29.25 -9.34
CA MET A 719 4.02 28.90 -8.16
C MET A 719 4.78 27.60 -8.35
N ASN A 720 5.97 27.55 -7.77
CA ASN A 720 6.83 26.37 -7.73
C ASN A 720 7.70 26.37 -6.46
N VAL A 721 8.22 25.21 -6.06
CA VAL A 721 8.98 25.10 -4.80
C VAL A 721 10.38 25.73 -4.86
N THR A 722 10.96 25.91 -6.05
CA THR A 722 12.30 26.52 -6.19
C THR A 722 12.31 27.97 -5.70
N TYR A 723 11.23 28.69 -5.98
CA TYR A 723 11.07 30.09 -5.58
C TYR A 723 10.11 30.28 -4.40
N HIS A 724 9.32 29.27 -4.06
CA HIS A 724 8.40 29.27 -2.93
C HIS A 724 8.58 28.00 -2.05
N PRO A 725 9.79 27.79 -1.48
CA PRO A 725 10.06 26.60 -0.68
C PRO A 725 9.16 26.55 0.56
N GLY A 726 8.61 25.38 0.85
CA GLY A 726 7.72 25.15 2.00
C GLY A 726 6.27 25.62 1.80
N LEU A 727 5.93 26.27 0.68
CA LEU A 727 4.55 26.62 0.35
C LEU A 727 3.90 25.58 -0.56
N GLN A 728 2.59 25.39 -0.42
CA GLN A 728 1.82 24.57 -1.36
C GLN A 728 1.72 25.30 -2.70
N THR A 729 2.19 24.71 -3.79
CA THR A 729 2.35 25.38 -5.09
C THR A 729 1.15 25.22 -6.02
N ALA A 730 0.14 24.46 -5.59
CA ALA A 730 -1.05 24.19 -6.38
C ALA A 730 -1.76 25.46 -6.85
N THR A 731 -2.10 25.50 -8.14
CA THR A 731 -3.00 26.52 -8.71
C THR A 731 -4.41 26.36 -8.12
N PHE A 732 -4.88 25.13 -8.00
CA PHE A 732 -6.16 24.80 -7.41
C PHE A 732 -6.00 23.74 -6.32
N GLU A 733 -6.44 24.06 -5.10
CA GLU A 733 -6.50 23.13 -3.96
C GLU A 733 -7.95 22.78 -3.64
N LEU A 734 -8.33 21.52 -3.83
CA LEU A 734 -9.67 21.01 -3.49
C LEU A 734 -9.59 20.02 -2.31
N ARG A 735 -10.00 20.49 -1.13
CA ARG A 735 -9.86 19.76 0.15
C ARG A 735 -11.20 19.31 0.73
N GLY A 736 -12.30 19.96 0.36
CA GLY A 736 -13.65 19.63 0.85
C GLY A 736 -14.20 18.34 0.24
N ALA A 737 -14.59 17.38 1.08
CA ALA A 737 -15.15 16.09 0.65
C ALA A 737 -16.45 16.23 -0.18
N GLY A 738 -16.71 15.28 -1.08
CA GLY A 738 -17.90 15.27 -1.95
C GLY A 738 -17.90 16.32 -3.04
N SER A 739 -16.81 17.08 -3.18
CA SER A 739 -16.69 18.16 -4.17
C SER A 739 -16.41 17.65 -5.57
N THR A 740 -16.70 18.45 -6.59
CA THR A 740 -16.50 18.07 -8.00
C THR A 740 -15.93 19.21 -8.83
N ILE A 741 -15.24 18.88 -9.92
CA ILE A 741 -14.81 19.84 -10.95
C ILE A 741 -15.12 19.28 -12.34
N GLU A 742 -15.79 20.06 -13.18
CA GLU A 742 -16.17 19.64 -14.53
C GLU A 742 -15.93 20.73 -15.59
N ASN A 743 -15.55 20.33 -16.80
CA ASN A 743 -15.57 21.16 -18.01
C ASN A 743 -14.73 22.45 -17.92
N MET A 744 -13.48 22.35 -17.46
CA MET A 744 -12.53 23.47 -17.43
C MET A 744 -11.06 23.03 -17.56
N THR A 745 -10.17 24.00 -17.72
CA THR A 745 -8.72 23.82 -17.69
C THR A 745 -8.16 24.36 -16.38
N ILE A 746 -7.30 23.58 -15.72
CA ILE A 746 -6.51 24.01 -14.57
C ILE A 746 -5.04 23.83 -14.93
N GLN A 747 -4.24 24.88 -14.78
CA GLN A 747 -2.85 24.83 -15.20
C GLN A 747 -1.88 25.53 -14.25
N ASN A 748 -0.71 24.94 -14.09
CA ASN A 748 0.45 25.62 -13.53
C ASN A 748 1.44 25.91 -14.67
N SER A 749 1.69 27.20 -14.88
CA SER A 749 2.48 27.72 -16.00
C SER A 749 3.94 27.96 -15.66
N ALA A 750 4.42 27.45 -14.52
CA ALA A 750 5.82 27.54 -14.13
C ALA A 750 6.70 26.69 -15.08
N PHE A 751 7.34 27.34 -16.06
CA PHE A 751 8.14 26.67 -17.07
C PHE A 751 9.50 26.22 -16.49
N PRO A 752 9.91 24.96 -16.67
CA PRO A 752 11.21 24.44 -16.26
C PRO A 752 12.34 24.99 -17.15
N ASN A 753 12.66 26.28 -17.01
CA ASN A 753 13.82 26.89 -17.65
C ASN A 753 15.09 26.70 -16.81
N LYS A 754 16.26 26.71 -17.46
CA LYS A 754 17.54 26.94 -16.80
C LYS A 754 17.68 28.45 -16.52
N ASP A 755 18.15 28.83 -15.33
CA ASP A 755 18.59 30.22 -15.13
C ASP A 755 19.80 30.56 -16.03
N THR A 756 20.12 31.85 -16.17
CA THR A 756 21.23 32.37 -16.99
C THR A 756 22.63 31.84 -16.61
N ASN A 757 22.74 31.11 -15.49
CA ASN A 757 23.98 30.49 -15.01
C ASN A 757 23.98 28.97 -15.15
N GLY A 758 22.90 28.37 -15.68
CA GLY A 758 22.78 26.94 -15.91
C GLY A 758 22.50 26.09 -14.65
N VAL A 759 22.10 26.68 -13.51
CA VAL A 759 22.10 25.98 -12.20
C VAL A 759 20.70 25.73 -11.60
N LYS A 760 19.73 26.64 -11.69
CA LYS A 760 18.38 26.37 -11.14
C LYS A 760 17.35 26.07 -12.22
N GLY A 761 16.85 24.82 -12.21
CA GLY A 761 15.57 24.45 -12.80
C GLY A 761 14.41 24.77 -11.86
N VAL A 762 13.23 25.03 -12.42
CA VAL A 762 11.98 25.07 -11.65
C VAL A 762 11.63 23.64 -11.22
N GLY A 763 11.52 23.41 -9.90
CA GLY A 763 11.09 22.14 -9.32
C GLY A 763 9.57 21.97 -9.39
N GLN A 764 9.02 21.21 -8.44
CA GLN A 764 7.60 20.88 -8.32
C GLN A 764 6.67 22.10 -8.46
N ALA A 765 5.68 22.01 -9.34
CA ALA A 765 4.73 23.07 -9.65
C ALA A 765 3.33 22.51 -9.94
N LEU A 766 2.50 22.42 -8.90
CA LEU A 766 1.23 21.71 -8.96
C LEU A 766 0.16 22.51 -9.71
N ALA A 767 -0.58 21.87 -10.61
CA ALA A 767 -1.80 22.44 -11.18
C ALA A 767 -2.99 22.19 -10.25
N LEU A 768 -3.19 20.93 -9.86
CA LEU A 768 -4.34 20.51 -9.04
C LEU A 768 -3.87 19.66 -7.86
N TYR A 769 -4.30 20.04 -6.65
CA TYR A 769 -4.11 19.30 -5.41
C TYR A 769 -5.47 18.86 -4.87
N VAL A 770 -5.59 17.57 -4.53
CA VAL A 770 -6.86 16.97 -4.11
C VAL A 770 -6.69 16.12 -2.85
N SER A 771 -7.51 16.36 -1.83
CA SER A 771 -7.41 15.63 -0.55
C SER A 771 -8.72 15.33 0.20
N GLY A 772 -9.88 15.76 -0.34
CA GLY A 772 -11.19 15.34 0.17
C GLY A 772 -11.55 13.90 -0.23
N ASP A 773 -12.49 13.26 0.47
CA ASP A 773 -13.03 11.96 0.05
C ASP A 773 -14.21 12.12 -0.93
N ARG A 774 -14.43 11.12 -1.78
CA ARG A 774 -15.54 11.06 -2.75
C ARG A 774 -15.58 12.23 -3.75
N MET A 775 -14.45 12.59 -4.35
CA MET A 775 -14.42 13.70 -5.33
C MET A 775 -14.44 13.21 -6.77
N VAL A 776 -15.09 14.00 -7.63
CA VAL A 776 -15.32 13.65 -9.04
C VAL A 776 -14.81 14.75 -9.95
N PHE A 777 -14.04 14.35 -10.96
CA PHE A 777 -13.40 15.24 -11.92
C PHE A 777 -13.73 14.74 -13.32
N ARG A 778 -14.34 15.57 -14.16
CA ARG A 778 -14.75 15.17 -15.52
C ARG A 778 -14.40 16.21 -16.55
N GLU A 779 -13.97 15.77 -17.73
CA GLU A 779 -13.74 16.66 -18.87
C GLU A 779 -12.80 17.82 -18.53
N LEU A 780 -11.69 17.52 -17.84
CA LEU A 780 -10.69 18.52 -17.47
C LEU A 780 -9.45 18.45 -18.33
N ASN A 781 -8.86 19.62 -18.56
CA ASN A 781 -7.47 19.72 -18.96
C ASN A 781 -6.63 20.10 -17.75
N LEU A 782 -5.61 19.29 -17.45
CA LEU A 782 -4.64 19.59 -16.39
C LEU A 782 -3.27 19.79 -17.05
N TYR A 783 -2.76 21.01 -17.02
CA TYR A 783 -1.47 21.31 -17.65
C TYR A 783 -0.42 21.68 -16.61
N GLY A 784 0.75 21.07 -16.73
CA GLY A 784 1.90 21.34 -15.89
C GLY A 784 3.13 20.61 -16.42
N PHE A 785 4.17 20.57 -15.61
CA PHE A 785 5.41 19.85 -15.89
C PHE A 785 5.67 18.83 -14.77
N GLN A 786 6.49 19.18 -13.79
CA GLN A 786 6.73 18.33 -12.62
C GLN A 786 5.57 18.48 -11.62
N ASP A 787 5.05 17.35 -11.13
CA ASP A 787 4.02 17.27 -10.09
C ASP A 787 2.65 17.91 -10.47
N THR A 788 2.20 17.78 -11.74
CA THR A 788 0.95 18.41 -12.23
C THR A 788 -0.28 18.12 -11.34
N LEU A 789 -0.49 16.87 -10.93
CA LEU A 789 -1.64 16.43 -10.15
C LEU A 789 -1.19 15.71 -8.86
N TYR A 790 -1.51 16.30 -7.71
CA TYR A 790 -1.32 15.67 -6.39
C TYR A 790 -2.62 15.07 -5.86
N VAL A 791 -2.72 13.75 -5.92
CA VAL A 791 -3.78 12.94 -5.28
C VAL A 791 -3.34 12.56 -3.86
N GLU A 792 -3.51 13.48 -2.91
CA GLU A 792 -2.97 13.31 -1.56
C GLU A 792 -3.65 12.18 -0.79
N LYS A 793 -4.98 12.18 -0.71
CA LYS A 793 -5.76 11.18 0.05
C LYS A 793 -7.22 11.16 -0.42
N GLY A 794 -8.00 10.23 0.14
CA GLY A 794 -9.42 10.04 -0.20
C GLY A 794 -9.61 9.35 -1.55
N ARG A 795 -10.88 9.09 -1.89
CA ARG A 795 -11.26 8.38 -3.12
C ARG A 795 -11.66 9.37 -4.21
N GLN A 796 -11.02 9.26 -5.37
CA GLN A 796 -11.17 10.19 -6.49
C GLN A 796 -11.54 9.46 -7.78
N TYR A 797 -12.52 10.00 -8.51
CA TYR A 797 -12.87 9.53 -9.84
C TYR A 797 -12.54 10.60 -10.88
N PHE A 798 -11.69 10.24 -11.86
CA PHE A 798 -11.27 11.08 -12.97
C PHE A 798 -11.78 10.48 -14.27
N SER A 799 -12.60 11.19 -15.04
CA SER A 799 -13.17 10.69 -16.30
C SER A 799 -12.93 11.65 -17.46
N SER A 800 -12.43 11.13 -18.58
CA SER A 800 -12.10 11.91 -19.79
C SER A 800 -11.12 13.06 -19.56
N LEU A 801 -10.15 12.91 -18.65
CA LEU A 801 -9.13 13.94 -18.44
C LEU A 801 -8.10 13.94 -19.58
N TYR A 802 -7.49 15.10 -19.79
CA TYR A 802 -6.26 15.23 -20.56
C TYR A 802 -5.22 15.92 -19.67
N ILE A 803 -4.16 15.20 -19.32
CA ILE A 803 -3.17 15.59 -18.31
C ILE A 803 -1.80 15.68 -18.98
N GLU A 804 -1.13 16.81 -18.84
CA GLU A 804 0.25 17.01 -19.31
C GLU A 804 1.24 17.06 -18.15
N GLY A 805 2.43 16.48 -18.34
CA GLY A 805 3.51 16.62 -17.37
C GLY A 805 4.82 15.94 -17.80
N THR A 806 5.81 15.98 -16.92
CA THR A 806 7.17 15.45 -17.13
C THR A 806 7.55 14.41 -16.07
N VAL A 807 7.83 14.87 -14.85
CA VAL A 807 8.30 14.06 -13.73
C VAL A 807 7.19 13.96 -12.70
N ASP A 808 6.85 12.74 -12.31
CA ASP A 808 5.92 12.43 -11.22
C ASP A 808 4.58 13.17 -11.34
N TYR A 809 4.12 13.42 -12.57
CA TYR A 809 3.05 14.38 -12.80
C TYR A 809 1.66 13.92 -12.33
N ILE A 810 1.54 12.67 -11.87
CA ILE A 810 0.43 12.17 -11.05
C ILE A 810 1.02 11.46 -9.83
N TYR A 811 0.83 11.99 -8.62
CA TYR A 811 1.49 11.44 -7.43
C TYR A 811 0.64 11.56 -6.17
N GLY A 812 1.03 10.84 -5.11
CA GLY A 812 0.40 10.88 -3.79
C GLY A 812 -0.16 9.54 -3.28
N ASN A 813 -0.96 9.62 -2.21
CA ASN A 813 -1.41 8.48 -1.39
C ASN A 813 -2.91 8.19 -1.50
N GLY A 814 -3.70 9.02 -2.20
CA GLY A 814 -5.14 8.79 -2.37
C GLY A 814 -5.47 7.70 -3.39
N PHE A 815 -6.70 7.19 -3.36
CA PHE A 815 -7.16 6.21 -4.35
C PHE A 815 -7.77 6.92 -5.54
N ALA A 816 -7.33 6.60 -6.75
CA ALA A 816 -7.79 7.28 -7.95
C ALA A 816 -8.11 6.30 -9.09
N TYR A 817 -9.22 6.54 -9.76
CA TYR A 817 -9.61 5.82 -10.96
C TYR A 817 -9.67 6.79 -12.14
N PHE A 818 -8.82 6.57 -13.14
CA PHE A 818 -8.72 7.35 -14.37
C PHE A 818 -9.38 6.57 -15.50
N ASP A 819 -10.60 6.96 -15.84
CA ASP A 819 -11.44 6.32 -16.85
C ASP A 819 -11.36 7.09 -18.16
N ARG A 820 -10.94 6.43 -19.25
CA ARG A 820 -10.82 7.00 -20.60
C ARG A 820 -10.06 8.33 -20.63
N SER A 821 -9.03 8.47 -19.80
CA SER A 821 -8.22 9.67 -19.70
C SER A 821 -6.92 9.55 -20.51
N GLU A 822 -6.40 10.66 -20.98
CA GLU A 822 -5.12 10.76 -21.67
C GLU A 822 -4.08 11.44 -20.76
N MET A 823 -2.93 10.79 -20.63
CA MET A 823 -1.78 11.33 -19.91
C MET A 823 -0.64 11.49 -20.90
N LYS A 824 -0.31 12.74 -21.22
CA LYS A 824 0.69 13.11 -22.21
C LYS A 824 1.99 13.54 -21.53
N HIS A 825 3.08 12.84 -21.85
CA HIS A 825 4.41 13.31 -21.49
C HIS A 825 4.81 14.47 -22.39
N VAL A 826 5.24 15.57 -21.80
CA VAL A 826 5.72 16.75 -22.52
C VAL A 826 7.21 16.98 -22.25
N GLY A 827 7.90 17.66 -23.16
CA GLY A 827 9.31 17.98 -23.01
C GLY A 827 10.29 16.88 -23.46
N THR A 828 11.57 17.26 -23.51
CA THR A 828 12.64 16.47 -24.14
C THR A 828 13.39 15.56 -23.17
N PHE A 829 13.32 15.85 -21.86
CA PHE A 829 13.91 15.03 -20.81
C PHE A 829 13.04 13.82 -20.45
N GLY A 830 13.69 12.79 -19.92
CA GLY A 830 12.99 11.63 -19.37
C GLY A 830 12.17 11.95 -18.14
N GLY A 831 11.30 11.03 -17.73
CA GLY A 831 10.41 11.25 -16.60
C GLY A 831 9.58 10.04 -16.20
N TYR A 832 8.54 10.30 -15.42
CA TYR A 832 7.70 9.28 -14.80
C TYR A 832 6.26 9.76 -14.84
N THR A 833 5.33 8.93 -15.33
CA THR A 833 3.92 9.33 -15.23
C THR A 833 3.46 9.38 -13.79
N THR A 834 3.72 8.32 -13.02
CA THR A 834 3.19 8.21 -11.66
C THR A 834 4.26 8.10 -10.60
N ALA A 835 4.05 8.75 -9.46
CA ALA A 835 4.82 8.56 -8.24
C ALA A 835 3.91 8.24 -7.04
N ALA A 836 3.45 7.00 -6.99
CA ALA A 836 2.48 6.57 -5.98
C ALA A 836 3.14 6.37 -4.61
N SER A 837 2.48 6.83 -3.55
CA SER A 837 2.98 6.80 -2.17
C SER A 837 2.07 6.09 -1.17
N HIS A 838 1.22 5.19 -1.68
CA HIS A 838 0.34 4.32 -0.90
C HIS A 838 1.09 3.67 0.28
N ASP A 839 0.41 3.54 1.42
CA ASP A 839 0.88 2.78 2.58
C ASP A 839 0.46 1.30 2.50
N GLN A 840 0.93 0.48 3.44
CA GLN A 840 0.68 -0.98 3.46
C GLN A 840 -0.80 -1.37 3.62
N THR A 841 -1.66 -0.43 4.04
CA THR A 841 -3.10 -0.67 4.23
C THR A 841 -3.90 -0.39 2.95
N ALA A 842 -3.26 0.19 1.94
CA ALA A 842 -3.87 0.53 0.67
C ALA A 842 -4.27 -0.71 -0.14
N VAL A 843 -5.53 -1.12 0.02
CA VAL A 843 -6.13 -2.22 -0.76
C VAL A 843 -6.20 -1.86 -2.25
N ASN A 844 -6.45 -0.57 -2.55
CA ASN A 844 -6.52 -0.02 -3.89
C ASN A 844 -5.44 1.06 -4.08
N GLY A 845 -5.19 1.44 -5.33
CA GLY A 845 -4.26 2.51 -5.66
C GLY A 845 -4.75 3.32 -6.85
N TYR A 846 -3.85 3.60 -7.79
CA TYR A 846 -4.22 4.20 -9.07
C TYR A 846 -4.63 3.14 -10.07
N VAL A 847 -5.78 3.32 -10.70
CA VAL A 847 -6.23 2.48 -11.83
C VAL A 847 -6.44 3.39 -13.03
N PHE A 848 -5.78 3.06 -14.14
CA PHE A 848 -5.95 3.72 -15.43
C PHE A 848 -6.63 2.73 -16.36
N TYR A 849 -7.89 2.99 -16.70
CA TYR A 849 -8.74 2.09 -17.46
C TYR A 849 -9.10 2.71 -18.81
N GLN A 850 -8.86 1.97 -19.90
CA GLN A 850 -9.05 2.43 -21.28
C GLN A 850 -8.36 3.78 -21.54
N ALA A 851 -7.20 3.98 -20.90
CA ALA A 851 -6.48 5.24 -20.95
C ALA A 851 -5.55 5.33 -22.15
N LYS A 852 -5.03 6.53 -22.41
CA LYS A 852 -3.99 6.77 -23.41
C LYS A 852 -2.76 7.38 -22.77
N LYS A 853 -1.59 6.93 -23.24
CA LYS A 853 -0.28 7.42 -22.85
C LYS A 853 0.44 7.92 -24.09
N THR A 854 0.48 9.23 -24.24
CA THR A 854 0.98 9.90 -25.45
C THR A 854 2.20 10.75 -25.13
N ARG A 855 2.89 11.21 -26.17
CA ARG A 855 3.95 12.21 -26.06
C ARG A 855 3.73 13.33 -27.05
N GLY A 856 4.12 14.55 -26.70
CA GLY A 856 4.18 15.65 -27.66
C GLY A 856 4.39 17.00 -27.00
N THR A 857 4.32 18.07 -27.78
CA THR A 857 4.50 19.44 -27.27
C THR A 857 3.36 19.83 -26.33
N THR A 858 3.70 20.56 -25.27
CA THR A 858 2.74 21.00 -24.25
C THR A 858 1.78 22.06 -24.78
N SER A 859 0.54 22.00 -24.32
CA SER A 859 -0.49 23.01 -24.52
C SER A 859 -0.16 24.35 -23.85
N LEU A 860 0.83 24.40 -22.94
CA LEU A 860 1.29 25.62 -22.30
C LEU A 860 2.20 26.49 -23.16
N LYS A 861 2.74 25.98 -24.28
CA LYS A 861 3.70 26.72 -25.12
C LYS A 861 3.20 28.13 -25.50
N PRO A 862 1.99 28.32 -26.08
CA PRO A 862 1.51 29.65 -26.44
C PRO A 862 1.35 30.58 -25.22
N TYR A 863 0.91 30.02 -24.09
CA TYR A 863 0.73 30.77 -22.84
C TYR A 863 2.08 31.26 -22.29
N ILE A 864 3.09 30.38 -22.24
CA ILE A 864 4.44 30.72 -21.78
C ILE A 864 5.09 31.72 -22.74
N GLN A 865 4.90 31.58 -24.05
CA GLN A 865 5.41 32.56 -25.03
C GLN A 865 4.77 33.95 -24.86
N GLN A 866 3.48 34.00 -24.54
CA GLN A 866 2.74 35.26 -24.38
C GLN A 866 3.01 35.95 -23.04
N TYR A 867 3.13 35.18 -21.95
CA TYR A 867 3.14 35.71 -20.57
C TYR A 867 4.43 35.42 -19.80
N GLY A 868 5.30 34.59 -20.35
CA GLY A 868 6.59 34.23 -19.76
C GLY A 868 7.56 35.41 -19.75
N LYS A 869 8.37 35.50 -18.69
CA LYS A 869 9.45 36.48 -18.58
C LYS A 869 10.71 35.77 -18.10
N ALA A 870 11.86 36.12 -18.69
CA ALA A 870 13.14 35.57 -18.23
C ALA A 870 13.37 35.93 -16.75
N GLY A 871 13.78 34.95 -15.94
CA GLY A 871 14.03 35.13 -14.51
C GLY A 871 12.80 35.19 -13.60
N THR A 872 11.58 35.01 -14.12
CA THR A 872 10.36 34.89 -13.29
C THR A 872 9.93 33.44 -13.10
N TYR A 873 8.97 33.20 -12.21
CA TYR A 873 8.43 31.87 -11.91
C TYR A 873 7.82 31.15 -13.12
N THR A 874 7.35 31.90 -14.11
CA THR A 874 6.81 31.40 -15.39
C THR A 874 7.87 31.02 -16.43
N GLY A 875 9.12 31.47 -16.29
CA GLY A 875 10.16 31.31 -17.31
C GLY A 875 9.81 31.93 -18.67
N ALA A 876 10.69 31.76 -19.66
CA ALA A 876 10.43 32.05 -21.07
C ALA A 876 10.67 30.77 -21.86
N TRP A 877 9.86 30.51 -22.89
CA TRP A 877 9.94 29.27 -23.67
C TRP A 877 11.31 29.14 -24.34
N ASP A 878 11.91 27.95 -24.21
CA ASP A 878 13.16 27.56 -24.87
C ASP A 878 12.84 26.46 -25.90
N ASP A 879 13.18 26.70 -27.17
CA ASP A 879 12.92 25.77 -28.28
C ASP A 879 13.68 24.44 -28.17
N THR A 880 14.67 24.34 -27.28
CA THR A 880 15.28 23.04 -26.93
C THR A 880 14.32 22.06 -26.24
N TRP A 881 13.20 22.54 -25.71
CA TRP A 881 12.13 21.73 -25.12
C TRP A 881 11.06 21.29 -26.13
N ASP A 882 11.08 21.85 -27.34
CA ASP A 882 10.06 21.58 -28.34
C ASP A 882 10.32 20.23 -29.03
N LEU A 883 9.46 19.26 -28.73
CA LEU A 883 9.57 17.90 -29.26
C LEU A 883 9.44 17.83 -30.78
N GLU A 884 8.70 18.76 -31.39
CA GLU A 884 8.55 18.84 -32.84
C GLU A 884 9.85 19.33 -33.48
N LEU A 885 10.51 20.33 -32.88
CA LEU A 885 11.78 20.87 -33.36
C LEU A 885 12.95 19.93 -33.13
N GLN A 886 12.95 19.17 -32.02
CA GLN A 886 14.03 18.25 -31.70
C GLN A 886 13.99 16.94 -32.50
N GLY A 887 12.95 16.68 -33.31
CA GLY A 887 12.84 15.43 -34.08
C GLY A 887 12.78 14.17 -33.20
N VAL A 888 12.48 14.31 -31.90
CA VAL A 888 12.47 13.22 -30.89
C VAL A 888 11.30 12.23 -31.11
N SER A 889 10.58 12.36 -32.22
CA SER A 889 9.51 11.48 -32.63
C SER A 889 10.06 10.06 -32.91
N LYS A 890 9.74 9.13 -31.99
CA LYS A 890 9.42 7.70 -32.21
C LYS A 890 10.36 6.59 -31.67
N SER A 891 11.58 6.84 -31.18
CA SER A 891 12.47 5.71 -30.80
C SER A 891 13.23 5.79 -29.47
N ASN A 892 13.14 6.89 -28.73
CA ASN A 892 13.90 7.01 -27.48
C ASN A 892 13.02 6.69 -26.27
N SER A 893 13.24 5.52 -25.70
CA SER A 893 12.82 5.11 -24.35
C SER A 893 13.29 6.15 -23.33
N THR A 894 12.44 7.12 -22.98
CA THR A 894 12.81 8.19 -22.03
C THR A 894 11.90 8.24 -20.80
N VAL A 895 10.75 7.58 -20.82
CA VAL A 895 9.73 7.71 -19.78
C VAL A 895 9.42 6.37 -19.15
N TYR A 896 9.28 6.35 -17.82
CA TYR A 896 8.72 5.21 -17.10
C TYR A 896 7.23 5.42 -16.84
N LEU A 897 6.47 4.33 -16.81
CA LEU A 897 5.08 4.29 -16.41
C LEU A 897 4.91 4.86 -14.98
N GLY A 898 5.87 4.57 -14.10
CA GLY A 898 5.90 5.12 -12.76
C GLY A 898 7.03 4.59 -11.89
N ARG A 899 7.05 5.10 -10.66
CA ARG A 899 7.98 4.71 -9.59
C ARG A 899 7.34 4.81 -8.20
N PRO A 900 7.65 3.90 -7.27
CA PRO A 900 7.08 3.92 -5.93
C PRO A 900 7.78 5.01 -5.09
N TRP A 901 7.12 6.16 -4.92
CA TRP A 901 7.62 7.22 -4.04
C TRP A 901 7.70 6.74 -2.58
N ARG A 902 6.81 5.81 -2.21
CA ARG A 902 6.86 5.02 -0.97
C ARG A 902 6.75 3.52 -1.29
N PRO A 903 7.20 2.62 -0.39
CA PRO A 903 7.37 1.20 -0.71
C PRO A 903 6.12 0.51 -1.26
N TYR A 904 4.94 0.81 -0.71
CA TYR A 904 3.69 0.15 -1.10
C TYR A 904 2.96 0.84 -2.26
N GLY A 905 3.68 1.59 -3.10
CA GLY A 905 3.10 2.23 -4.27
C GLY A 905 2.27 1.25 -5.10
N ASN A 906 1.03 1.63 -5.42
CA ASN A 906 0.03 0.77 -6.04
C ASN A 906 -0.54 1.43 -7.30
N VAL A 907 -0.25 0.87 -8.48
CA VAL A 907 -0.63 1.44 -9.80
C VAL A 907 -0.97 0.32 -10.78
N LYS A 908 -2.09 0.45 -11.49
CA LYS A 908 -2.52 -0.50 -12.52
C LYS A 908 -2.91 0.21 -13.82
N PHE A 909 -2.41 -0.30 -14.93
CA PHE A 909 -2.85 0.08 -16.29
C PHE A 909 -3.66 -1.05 -16.90
N VAL A 910 -4.89 -0.78 -17.31
CA VAL A 910 -5.82 -1.75 -17.88
C VAL A 910 -6.31 -1.22 -19.22
N ASP A 911 -6.12 -2.01 -20.28
CA ASP A 911 -6.47 -1.69 -21.66
C ASP A 911 -5.96 -0.30 -22.08
N THR A 912 -4.73 0.02 -21.68
CA THR A 912 -4.12 1.34 -21.91
C THR A 912 -3.28 1.31 -23.19
N TRP A 913 -3.53 2.26 -24.09
CA TRP A 913 -2.68 2.45 -25.27
C TRP A 913 -1.42 3.26 -24.92
N MET A 914 -0.24 2.79 -25.32
CA MET A 914 1.07 3.34 -24.98
C MET A 914 1.91 3.61 -26.22
N ASP A 915 2.32 4.87 -26.39
CA ASP A 915 3.22 5.31 -27.46
C ASP A 915 4.68 4.87 -27.22
N ALA A 916 5.56 4.97 -28.23
CA ALA A 916 6.87 4.30 -28.28
C ALA A 916 7.95 4.83 -27.30
N HIS A 917 7.65 5.88 -26.54
CA HIS A 917 8.64 6.61 -25.73
C HIS A 917 8.86 6.03 -24.33
N PHE A 918 8.18 4.93 -23.99
CA PHE A 918 8.34 4.25 -22.71
C PHE A 918 9.54 3.31 -22.70
N TYR A 919 10.26 3.26 -21.58
CA TYR A 919 11.25 2.20 -21.36
C TYR A 919 10.58 0.84 -21.45
N ALA A 920 11.25 -0.11 -22.10
CA ALA A 920 10.80 -1.49 -22.18
C ALA A 920 10.59 -2.11 -20.79
N ALA A 921 11.47 -1.77 -19.83
CA ALA A 921 11.37 -2.08 -18.41
C ALA A 921 10.05 -1.61 -17.77
N GLY A 922 9.43 -0.55 -18.30
CA GLY A 922 8.16 0.02 -17.87
C GLY A 922 8.23 0.80 -16.57
N TRP A 923 8.80 0.21 -15.52
CA TRP A 923 8.77 0.74 -14.15
C TRP A 923 10.17 0.94 -13.58
N HIS A 924 10.29 1.87 -12.64
CA HIS A 924 11.53 2.14 -11.92
C HIS A 924 11.31 1.99 -10.42
N ASN A 925 12.21 1.33 -9.70
CA ASN A 925 12.05 1.00 -8.28
C ASN A 925 12.37 2.16 -7.30
N TRP A 926 12.49 3.39 -7.81
CA TRP A 926 12.97 4.58 -7.07
C TRP A 926 14.44 4.48 -6.60
N GLY A 927 15.24 3.56 -7.16
CA GLY A 927 16.61 3.31 -6.70
C GLY A 927 16.64 2.54 -5.37
N LYS A 928 15.57 1.81 -5.06
CA LYS A 928 15.39 1.04 -3.82
C LYS A 928 14.86 -0.35 -4.16
N VAL A 929 15.72 -1.36 -4.05
CA VAL A 929 15.37 -2.73 -4.41
C VAL A 929 14.30 -3.30 -3.46
N GLU A 930 14.21 -2.78 -2.23
CA GLU A 930 13.22 -3.21 -1.24
C GLU A 930 11.78 -2.86 -1.65
N ASN A 931 11.61 -1.83 -2.49
CA ASN A 931 10.31 -1.46 -3.01
C ASN A 931 9.76 -2.52 -3.98
N GLU A 932 10.62 -3.33 -4.60
CA GLU A 932 10.21 -4.36 -5.57
C GLU A 932 9.37 -5.46 -4.94
N THR A 933 9.50 -5.69 -3.63
CA THR A 933 8.72 -6.70 -2.90
C THR A 933 7.39 -6.18 -2.37
N THR A 934 7.20 -4.85 -2.34
CA THR A 934 6.06 -4.20 -1.68
C THR A 934 5.19 -3.39 -2.65
N ALA A 935 5.75 -2.87 -3.74
CA ALA A 935 5.02 -2.14 -4.75
C ALA A 935 4.07 -3.08 -5.52
N VAL A 936 2.84 -2.62 -5.75
CA VAL A 936 1.81 -3.37 -6.48
C VAL A 936 1.58 -2.71 -7.83
N TYR A 937 2.52 -2.93 -8.75
CA TYR A 937 2.50 -2.37 -10.10
C TYR A 937 2.09 -3.43 -11.11
N GLY A 938 1.13 -3.10 -11.97
CA GLY A 938 0.66 -4.07 -12.95
C GLY A 938 0.03 -3.50 -14.21
N GLU A 939 -0.01 -4.35 -15.23
CA GLU A 939 -0.56 -4.07 -16.54
C GLU A 939 -1.49 -5.21 -16.98
N TYR A 940 -2.51 -4.87 -17.76
CA TYR A 940 -3.36 -5.84 -18.45
C TYR A 940 -3.80 -5.23 -19.79
N GLY A 941 -3.71 -5.99 -20.87
CA GLY A 941 -4.29 -5.62 -22.17
C GLY A 941 -3.73 -4.32 -22.78
N SER A 942 -2.60 -3.80 -22.27
CA SER A 942 -1.98 -2.60 -22.84
C SER A 942 -1.53 -2.84 -24.29
N THR A 943 -1.73 -1.84 -25.14
CA THR A 943 -1.42 -1.93 -26.59
C THR A 943 -0.56 -0.75 -27.04
N GLY A 944 -0.07 -0.79 -28.29
CA GLY A 944 0.77 0.25 -28.86
C GLY A 944 2.28 -0.02 -28.69
N PRO A 945 3.13 0.76 -29.36
CA PRO A 945 4.57 0.47 -29.46
C PRO A 945 5.34 0.56 -28.13
N GLY A 946 4.80 1.23 -27.10
CA GLY A 946 5.40 1.25 -25.75
C GLY A 946 4.90 0.14 -24.81
N ALA A 947 3.87 -0.60 -25.22
CA ALA A 947 3.36 -1.74 -24.46
C ALA A 947 4.26 -2.94 -24.73
N ASN A 948 5.12 -3.29 -23.77
CA ASN A 948 6.08 -4.38 -23.91
C ASN A 948 6.10 -5.23 -22.63
N ALA A 949 5.07 -6.07 -22.48
CA ALA A 949 4.87 -6.92 -21.32
C ALA A 949 6.06 -7.87 -21.05
N GLN A 950 6.73 -8.37 -22.09
CA GLN A 950 7.86 -9.31 -21.95
C GLN A 950 9.12 -8.67 -21.37
N ALA A 951 9.31 -7.38 -21.61
CA ALA A 951 10.51 -6.66 -21.18
C ALA A 951 10.31 -5.90 -19.86
N ARG A 952 9.13 -6.00 -19.24
CA ARG A 952 8.86 -5.35 -17.96
C ARG A 952 9.77 -5.90 -16.87
N VAL A 953 10.06 -5.06 -15.89
CA VAL A 953 10.79 -5.48 -14.69
C VAL A 953 10.11 -6.68 -14.01
N PRO A 954 10.87 -7.69 -13.53
CA PRO A 954 10.30 -8.94 -13.02
C PRO A 954 9.38 -8.79 -11.81
N TRP A 955 9.51 -7.69 -11.05
CA TRP A 955 8.69 -7.40 -9.87
C TRP A 955 7.34 -6.75 -10.20
N SER A 956 7.12 -6.35 -11.46
CA SER A 956 5.79 -5.91 -11.92
C SER A 956 4.94 -7.09 -12.36
N LYS A 957 3.61 -6.95 -12.32
CA LYS A 957 2.67 -8.03 -12.61
C LYS A 957 1.92 -7.80 -13.92
N GLN A 958 1.96 -8.77 -14.83
CA GLN A 958 0.94 -8.88 -15.86
C GLN A 958 -0.28 -9.60 -15.25
N MET A 959 -1.39 -8.88 -15.14
CA MET A 959 -2.58 -9.38 -14.44
C MET A 959 -3.32 -10.41 -15.31
N THR A 960 -4.14 -11.25 -14.68
CA THR A 960 -5.09 -12.10 -15.43
C THR A 960 -6.34 -11.32 -15.82
N THR A 961 -7.12 -11.87 -16.76
CA THR A 961 -8.42 -11.31 -17.15
C THR A 961 -9.39 -11.24 -15.96
N GLU A 962 -9.36 -12.21 -15.04
CA GLU A 962 -10.17 -12.18 -13.82
C GLU A 962 -9.78 -11.04 -12.89
N GLU A 963 -8.48 -10.79 -12.72
CA GLU A 963 -7.96 -9.69 -11.91
C GLU A 963 -8.35 -8.34 -12.51
N ALA A 964 -8.18 -8.17 -13.82
CA ALA A 964 -8.56 -6.96 -14.53
C ALA A 964 -10.07 -6.70 -14.44
N ASN A 965 -10.90 -7.74 -14.62
CA ASN A 965 -12.36 -7.64 -14.46
C ASN A 965 -12.82 -7.28 -13.04
N ALA A 966 -11.96 -7.44 -12.03
CA ALA A 966 -12.26 -7.04 -10.66
C ALA A 966 -12.04 -5.54 -10.42
N LEU A 967 -11.32 -4.83 -11.30
CA LEU A 967 -10.98 -3.41 -11.20
C LEU A 967 -12.08 -2.50 -11.76
N THR A 968 -13.34 -2.74 -11.37
CA THR A 968 -14.45 -1.85 -11.72
C THR A 968 -14.42 -0.59 -10.84
N VAL A 969 -14.93 0.53 -11.37
CA VAL A 969 -15.02 1.81 -10.64
C VAL A 969 -15.68 1.62 -9.27
N GLN A 970 -16.80 0.89 -9.21
CA GLN A 970 -17.57 0.62 -7.99
C GLN A 970 -16.81 -0.22 -6.97
N ARG A 971 -15.90 -1.10 -7.40
CA ARG A 971 -15.11 -1.91 -6.47
C ARG A 971 -13.86 -1.17 -5.98
N VAL A 972 -13.21 -0.42 -6.86
CA VAL A 972 -12.02 0.36 -6.53
C VAL A 972 -12.36 1.53 -5.61
N LEU A 973 -13.47 2.22 -5.88
CA LEU A 973 -13.86 3.44 -5.17
C LEU A 973 -15.05 3.23 -4.21
N GLY A 974 -15.72 2.08 -4.23
CA GLY A 974 -16.90 1.82 -3.40
C GLY A 974 -16.67 1.96 -1.91
N GLY A 975 -15.51 1.52 -1.40
CA GLY A 975 -15.23 1.53 0.04
C GLY A 975 -16.31 0.81 0.86
N GLN A 976 -16.47 1.19 2.12
CA GLN A 976 -17.51 0.63 3.00
C GLN A 976 -18.90 1.23 2.75
N ASP A 977 -18.98 2.42 2.16
CA ASP A 977 -20.23 3.14 1.89
C ASP A 977 -20.84 2.83 0.51
N GLY A 978 -20.20 1.97 -0.28
CA GLY A 978 -20.66 1.58 -1.61
C GLY A 978 -20.71 2.74 -2.61
N TRP A 979 -19.84 3.73 -2.45
CA TRP A 979 -19.84 4.93 -3.29
C TRP A 979 -19.67 4.59 -4.78
N ASP A 980 -20.67 4.93 -5.59
CA ASP A 980 -20.61 4.85 -7.04
C ASP A 980 -20.44 6.26 -7.63
N PRO A 981 -19.22 6.67 -8.01
CA PRO A 981 -18.98 8.00 -8.57
C PRO A 981 -19.62 8.20 -9.95
N THR A 982 -19.96 7.13 -10.66
CA THR A 982 -20.63 7.20 -11.97
C THR A 982 -22.06 7.75 -11.85
N LEU A 983 -22.65 7.67 -10.64
CA LEU A 983 -23.98 8.18 -10.32
C LEU A 983 -23.99 9.65 -9.85
N THR A 984 -22.85 10.35 -9.90
CA THR A 984 -22.81 11.77 -9.57
C THR A 984 -23.48 12.56 -10.70
N GLY A 985 -24.67 13.09 -10.44
CA GLY A 985 -25.57 13.69 -11.43
C GLY A 985 -25.05 14.97 -12.11
N VAL A 986 -25.76 15.41 -13.15
CA VAL A 986 -25.47 16.66 -13.87
C VAL A 986 -25.84 17.84 -12.99
N PHE A 987 -24.89 18.76 -12.77
CA PHE A 987 -25.11 19.92 -11.91
C PHE A 987 -25.96 21.00 -12.61
N ALA A 988 -26.69 21.75 -11.78
CA ALA A 988 -27.46 22.92 -12.19
C ALA A 988 -26.59 23.91 -12.98
N LYS A 989 -27.02 24.30 -14.18
CA LYS A 989 -26.47 25.43 -14.93
C LYS A 989 -27.37 26.65 -14.74
N PRO A 990 -26.86 27.88 -14.88
CA PRO A 990 -27.74 29.04 -14.99
C PRO A 990 -28.77 28.80 -16.08
N PRO A 991 -30.02 29.27 -15.94
CA PRO A 991 -30.98 29.24 -17.04
C PRO A 991 -30.29 29.83 -18.28
N ALA A 992 -30.40 29.16 -19.43
CA ALA A 992 -30.01 29.80 -20.68
C ALA A 992 -30.70 31.16 -20.71
N ALA A 993 -29.96 32.24 -20.98
CA ALA A 993 -30.59 33.52 -21.25
C ALA A 993 -31.61 33.24 -22.35
N LEU A 994 -32.90 33.37 -22.02
CA LEU A 994 -33.93 33.41 -23.04
C LEU A 994 -33.51 34.56 -23.94
N GLY A 995 -33.09 34.23 -25.17
CA GLY A 995 -32.97 35.25 -26.19
C GLY A 995 -34.35 35.87 -26.31
N ASP A 996 -34.46 37.15 -25.98
CA ASP A 996 -35.64 37.97 -26.29
C ASP A 996 -35.95 37.91 -27.79
#